data_AF-A0A1V3A0G2-F1
#
_entry.id   AF-A0A1V3A0G2-F1
#
_cell.length_a   1.000
_cell.length_b   1.000
_cell.length_c   1.000
_cell.angle_alpha   90.00
_cell.angle_beta   90.00
_cell.angle_gamma   90.00
#
_symmetry.space_group_name_H-M   'P 1'
#
loop_
_entity.id
_entity.type
_entity.pdbx_description
1 polymer ?
#
loop_
_entity_poly.entity_id
_entity_poly.type
_entity_poly.pdbx_seq_one_letter_code
_entity_poly.pdbx_strand_id
1 'polypeptide(L)'
;MTLNLPYNFVPLTPFVLRPDWHAHVSHDHPFQDGWSGEIRIRLTAHTPLSVGGAQTPGSDREPGKVHLARTPDGRPAVPASSLKGMLRHVLEIAAFGHFREVEDQRLGVRDLTKADNFYMKEMVKAPVQAGWLRYREGSWYIRPVNFVRLHQEELIRAFGVDEQKWKKAGTVQKRYGLIGTLPEIHFDVGPVRNNDQADAIDLGRGPRHGHVVVTGQPGPDYTRKNAKKREFIFYDAGKPRDEIPVSPEVMSDFQFIHQESPEWNDFWKPQLHSVSPGVPVFWHAEGDQSSVRSLGLAMMYRLAYRNTLHDAIRHTRAGKNAASAHLDDDAPDLAELLFGRIDAEGPNGSLRGRVMPGLAECEEDVATHWEGPMVLNGPKPTFYPAYLRQQETKKDYITLMDDRAELSGWKRYPVRSSHHVPRPPDKSGPKVQVKLETVPSDTTFSTQIRFHNLRDVELGALVWALDFGGRGDLRHSLGTGKPFGFGQVSVGVTDARLEPNDPAREIDDDALVNLEACRHAFVQYMNDAWAQATDGAEERWEDSEPLRQLLAMADPSRAADAPLDKLGNPKFFMDARKDGEYLKPHLKEKDGWHSLRTQLGDSAAPEAPGFGQALEETRRQHQQAQEKQEREQKRQAMSPEETQVDDLRQALEACEAEPGKSRWNNLNKAIRELPDEAAGWDELIPQLADLLDRAENLADGHDQKKIVKAVRQARTRLSIAGD
;
A
#
# COMPACT_ATOMS: atom_id res chain seq x y z
N MET A 1 3.97 -21.19 6.14
CA MET A 1 3.70 -20.38 7.35
C MET A 1 3.50 -18.94 6.91
N THR A 2 2.65 -18.16 7.57
CA THR A 2 2.23 -16.82 7.12
C THR A 2 2.89 -15.74 7.98
N LEU A 3 3.47 -14.73 7.35
CA LEU A 3 3.99 -13.55 8.03
C LEU A 3 2.87 -12.52 8.19
N ASN A 4 2.63 -12.05 9.42
CA ASN A 4 1.68 -10.96 9.70
C ASN A 4 2.42 -9.64 9.94
N LEU A 5 2.03 -8.60 9.21
CA LEU A 5 2.59 -7.25 9.27
C LEU A 5 1.45 -6.22 9.39
N PRO A 6 1.70 -5.00 9.90
CA PRO A 6 0.69 -3.96 10.02
C PRO A 6 0.29 -3.34 8.67
N TYR A 7 1.00 -3.71 7.61
CA TYR A 7 0.72 -3.30 6.25
C TYR A 7 0.53 -4.54 5.38
N ASN A 8 -0.21 -4.37 4.29
CA ASN A 8 -0.33 -5.35 3.22
C ASN A 8 -0.28 -4.62 1.87
N PHE A 9 -0.44 -5.34 0.77
CA PHE A 9 -0.33 -4.79 -0.57
C PHE A 9 -1.58 -5.07 -1.39
N VAL A 10 -2.05 -4.06 -2.11
CA VAL A 10 -3.01 -4.27 -3.21
C VAL A 10 -2.20 -4.58 -4.46
N PRO A 11 -2.42 -5.72 -5.13
CA PRO A 11 -1.62 -6.10 -6.29
C PRO A 11 -1.77 -5.10 -7.44
N LEU A 12 -0.71 -4.91 -8.22
CA LEU A 12 -0.73 -4.11 -9.44
C LEU A 12 -1.53 -4.83 -10.53
N THR A 13 -2.26 -4.05 -11.33
CA THR A 13 -2.85 -4.52 -12.58
C THR A 13 -1.79 -4.57 -13.68
N PRO A 14 -1.88 -5.49 -14.64
CA PRO A 14 -0.97 -5.54 -15.80
C PRO A 14 -1.12 -4.39 -16.80
N PHE A 15 -2.19 -3.60 -16.67
CA PHE A 15 -2.51 -2.45 -17.51
C PHE A 15 -2.83 -1.23 -16.65
N VAL A 16 -2.79 -0.05 -17.29
CA VAL A 16 -3.24 1.22 -16.73
C VAL A 16 -4.46 1.70 -17.51
N LEU A 17 -5.48 2.19 -16.80
CA LEU A 17 -6.66 2.78 -17.43
C LEU A 17 -6.33 4.15 -18.01
N ARG A 18 -6.63 4.32 -19.30
CA ARG A 18 -6.43 5.57 -20.03
C ARG A 18 -7.77 6.15 -20.44
N PRO A 19 -8.20 7.27 -19.85
CA PRO A 19 -9.36 7.98 -20.36
C PRO A 19 -9.10 8.48 -21.77
N ASP A 20 -9.97 8.17 -22.75
CA ASP A 20 -9.82 8.59 -24.15
C ASP A 20 -9.77 10.13 -24.31
N TRP A 21 -10.35 10.86 -23.35
CA TRP A 21 -10.29 12.33 -23.28
C TRP A 21 -9.01 12.91 -22.65
N HIS A 22 -8.04 12.09 -22.23
CA HIS A 22 -6.86 12.56 -21.48
C HIS A 22 -6.11 13.71 -22.18
N ALA A 23 -6.00 13.66 -23.51
CA ALA A 23 -5.31 14.66 -24.33
C ALA A 23 -6.09 15.98 -24.50
N HIS A 24 -7.38 16.00 -24.14
CA HIS A 24 -8.25 17.17 -24.27
C HIS A 24 -8.45 17.91 -22.95
N VAL A 25 -7.90 17.40 -21.84
CA VAL A 25 -8.01 18.06 -20.55
C VAL A 25 -7.28 19.40 -20.56
N SER A 26 -8.01 20.47 -20.25
CA SER A 26 -7.48 21.83 -20.18
C SER A 26 -8.13 22.61 -19.04
N HIS A 27 -7.36 23.54 -18.45
CA HIS A 27 -7.90 24.55 -17.54
C HIS A 27 -8.52 25.72 -18.30
N ASP A 28 -8.04 26.00 -19.51
CA ASP A 28 -8.43 27.16 -20.32
C ASP A 28 -9.60 26.88 -21.27
N HIS A 29 -9.76 25.61 -21.68
CA HIS A 29 -10.83 25.16 -22.56
C HIS A 29 -11.66 24.07 -21.86
N PRO A 30 -12.74 24.46 -21.16
CA PRO A 30 -13.60 23.50 -20.48
C PRO A 30 -14.31 22.54 -21.44
N PHE A 31 -14.52 21.30 -20.99
CA PHE A 31 -15.38 20.34 -21.66
C PHE A 31 -16.82 20.84 -21.64
N GLN A 32 -17.55 20.72 -22.74
CA GLN A 32 -18.96 21.11 -22.79
C GLN A 32 -19.80 20.31 -21.77
N ASP A 33 -19.52 19.00 -21.65
CA ASP A 33 -20.14 18.08 -20.68
C ASP A 33 -19.42 18.04 -19.32
N GLY A 34 -18.56 19.01 -19.04
CA GLY A 34 -17.87 19.11 -17.76
C GLY A 34 -18.70 19.80 -16.67
N TRP A 35 -18.21 19.68 -15.44
CA TRP A 35 -18.76 20.29 -14.23
C TRP A 35 -17.71 21.12 -13.51
N SER A 36 -18.13 22.21 -12.91
CA SER A 36 -17.34 22.97 -11.95
C SER A 36 -18.16 23.18 -10.67
N GLY A 37 -17.50 23.30 -9.51
CA GLY A 37 -18.25 23.44 -8.28
C GLY A 37 -17.50 23.11 -7.00
N GLU A 38 -18.27 22.87 -5.95
CA GLU A 38 -17.80 22.64 -4.58
C GLU A 38 -18.59 21.51 -3.92
N ILE A 39 -17.89 20.57 -3.30
CA ILE A 39 -18.50 19.52 -2.46
C ILE A 39 -18.12 19.81 -1.01
N ARG A 40 -19.11 20.05 -0.15
CA ARG A 40 -18.88 20.19 1.30
C ARG A 40 -18.84 18.80 1.92
N ILE A 41 -17.77 18.55 2.66
CA ILE A 41 -17.53 17.26 3.31
C ILE A 41 -17.35 17.42 4.81
N ARG A 42 -17.75 16.37 5.53
CA ARG A 42 -17.41 16.15 6.94
C ARG A 42 -16.55 14.91 7.06
N LEU A 43 -15.39 15.06 7.69
CA LEU A 43 -14.47 14.01 8.06
C LEU A 43 -14.69 13.64 9.53
N THR A 44 -14.92 12.37 9.84
CA THR A 44 -15.07 11.89 11.22
C THR A 44 -13.93 10.94 11.56
N ALA A 45 -13.20 11.21 12.65
CA ALA A 45 -12.16 10.33 13.15
C ALA A 45 -12.77 9.20 13.99
N HIS A 46 -12.51 7.94 13.63
CA HIS A 46 -12.97 6.75 14.39
C HIS A 46 -11.90 6.22 15.34
N THR A 47 -10.66 6.65 15.16
CA THR A 47 -9.56 6.44 16.10
C THR A 47 -8.80 7.74 16.29
N PRO A 48 -7.98 7.88 17.36
CA PRO A 48 -7.23 9.10 17.58
C PRO A 48 -6.43 9.49 16.33
N LEU A 49 -6.45 10.77 15.99
CA LEU A 49 -5.92 11.28 14.73
C LEU A 49 -4.77 12.25 15.00
N SER A 50 -3.63 11.98 14.36
CA SER A 50 -2.48 12.89 14.32
C SER A 50 -2.12 13.14 12.86
N VAL A 51 -2.36 14.35 12.36
CA VAL A 51 -1.98 14.75 11.00
C VAL A 51 -0.82 15.73 11.07
N GLY A 52 0.22 15.47 10.27
CA GLY A 52 1.55 16.04 10.41
C GLY A 52 1.57 17.57 10.45
N GLY A 53 1.79 18.12 11.64
CA GLY A 53 2.22 19.48 11.89
C GLY A 53 3.74 19.57 12.08
N ALA A 54 4.19 20.45 12.97
CA ALA A 54 5.61 20.60 13.30
C ALA A 54 6.20 19.31 13.90
N GLN A 55 7.47 19.02 13.61
CA GLN A 55 8.17 17.87 14.16
C GLN A 55 9.41 18.30 14.94
N THR A 56 9.58 17.75 16.13
CA THR A 56 10.80 17.88 16.92
C THR A 56 11.59 16.57 16.81
N PRO A 57 12.83 16.57 16.26
CA PRO A 57 13.65 15.37 16.19
C PRO A 57 13.95 14.79 17.57
N GLY A 58 14.04 13.45 17.67
CA GLY A 58 14.48 12.79 18.89
C GLY A 58 15.95 13.06 19.19
N SER A 59 16.31 13.03 20.47
CA SER A 59 17.68 13.16 20.97
C SER A 59 18.08 11.90 21.76
N ASP A 60 19.34 11.81 22.19
CA ASP A 60 19.78 10.68 23.02
C ASP A 60 19.07 10.62 24.39
N ARG A 61 18.39 11.72 24.80
CA ARG A 61 17.71 11.84 26.10
C ARG A 61 16.18 11.82 25.99
N GLU A 62 15.62 12.35 24.91
CA GLU A 62 14.18 12.53 24.75
C GLU A 62 13.67 11.98 23.41
N PRO A 63 12.49 11.33 23.40
CA PRO A 63 11.78 10.98 22.16
C PRO A 63 11.48 12.21 21.30
N GLY A 64 11.43 12.01 19.99
CA GLY A 64 10.90 13.01 19.08
C GLY A 64 9.42 13.28 19.34
N LYS A 65 8.90 14.37 18.78
CA LYS A 65 7.49 14.76 18.92
C LYS A 65 6.92 15.13 17.56
N VAL A 66 5.76 14.57 17.22
CA VAL A 66 4.96 14.99 16.08
C VAL A 66 3.77 15.77 16.61
N HIS A 67 3.73 17.06 16.30
CA HIS A 67 2.64 17.94 16.67
C HIS A 67 1.50 17.80 15.67
N LEU A 68 0.29 18.03 16.17
CA LEU A 68 -0.90 18.09 15.32
C LEU A 68 -0.86 19.36 14.46
N ALA A 69 -1.27 19.26 13.19
CA ALA A 69 -1.50 20.42 12.36
C ALA A 69 -2.61 21.31 12.93
N ARG A 70 -2.40 22.64 12.88
CA ARG A 70 -3.31 23.63 13.44
C ARG A 70 -3.47 24.82 12.49
N THR A 71 -4.60 25.50 12.58
CA THR A 71 -4.81 26.82 12.00
C THR A 71 -3.93 27.88 12.70
N PRO A 72 -3.77 29.09 12.12
CA PRO A 72 -3.02 30.17 12.76
C PRO A 72 -3.55 30.59 14.15
N ASP A 73 -4.84 30.41 14.43
CA ASP A 73 -5.47 30.65 15.73
C ASP A 73 -5.40 29.43 16.68
N GLY A 74 -4.70 28.36 16.29
CA GLY A 74 -4.36 27.24 17.16
C GLY A 74 -5.36 26.07 17.16
N ARG A 75 -6.42 26.12 16.35
CA ARG A 75 -7.40 25.03 16.27
C ARG A 75 -6.83 23.82 15.52
N PRO A 76 -7.07 22.58 15.99
CA PRO A 76 -6.79 21.37 15.23
C PRO A 76 -7.31 21.44 13.79
N ALA A 77 -6.50 21.00 12.83
CA ALA A 77 -6.88 20.99 11.42
C ALA A 77 -6.23 19.84 10.65
N VAL A 78 -6.87 19.42 9.56
CA VAL A 78 -6.32 18.49 8.58
C VAL A 78 -5.88 19.26 7.33
N PRO A 79 -4.57 19.26 7.00
CA PRO A 79 -4.04 19.91 5.80
C PRO A 79 -4.68 19.38 4.51
N ALA A 80 -4.94 20.30 3.57
CA ALA A 80 -5.45 19.98 2.23
C ALA A 80 -4.63 18.90 1.51
N SER A 81 -3.30 18.93 1.65
CA SER A 81 -2.38 17.94 1.07
C SER A 81 -2.60 16.53 1.64
N SER A 82 -2.97 16.41 2.92
CA SER A 82 -3.24 15.12 3.55
C SER A 82 -4.54 14.51 3.01
N LEU A 83 -5.59 15.32 2.85
CA LEU A 83 -6.83 14.89 2.20
C LEU A 83 -6.60 14.52 0.73
N LYS A 84 -5.88 15.38 -0.01
CA LYS A 84 -5.55 15.13 -1.42
C LYS A 84 -4.78 13.82 -1.60
N GLY A 85 -3.74 13.57 -0.81
CA GLY A 85 -2.96 12.34 -0.88
C GLY A 85 -3.77 11.09 -0.50
N MET A 86 -4.67 11.22 0.49
CA MET A 86 -5.58 10.13 0.89
C MET A 86 -6.52 9.74 -0.25
N LEU A 87 -7.18 10.72 -0.89
CA LEU A 87 -8.11 10.48 -1.99
C LEU A 87 -7.40 10.01 -3.26
N ARG A 88 -6.27 10.64 -3.61
CA ARG A 88 -5.42 10.23 -4.74
C ARG A 88 -5.04 8.76 -4.65
N HIS A 89 -4.52 8.32 -3.50
CA HIS A 89 -4.03 6.94 -3.34
C HIS A 89 -5.16 5.90 -3.42
N VAL A 90 -6.39 6.25 -3.01
CA VAL A 90 -7.55 5.37 -3.24
C VAL A 90 -7.88 5.30 -4.72
N LEU A 91 -7.87 6.44 -5.42
CA LEU A 91 -8.22 6.50 -6.83
C LEU A 91 -7.17 5.87 -7.74
N GLU A 92 -5.87 6.01 -7.43
CA GLU A 92 -4.78 5.32 -8.15
C GLU A 92 -4.98 3.80 -8.17
N ILE A 93 -5.50 3.24 -7.08
CA ILE A 93 -5.79 1.80 -7.01
C ILE A 93 -7.12 1.49 -7.70
N ALA A 94 -8.16 2.26 -7.38
CA ALA A 94 -9.51 2.01 -7.88
C ALA A 94 -9.52 2.09 -9.42
N ALA A 95 -9.00 3.18 -9.98
CA ALA A 95 -9.01 3.44 -11.41
C ALA A 95 -7.78 2.87 -12.15
N PHE A 96 -7.07 1.89 -11.57
CA PHE A 96 -5.91 1.23 -12.21
C PHE A 96 -4.86 2.22 -12.73
N GLY A 97 -4.44 3.18 -11.90
CA GLY A 97 -3.48 4.24 -12.24
C GLY A 97 -2.03 3.77 -12.32
N HIS A 98 -1.15 4.71 -12.70
CA HIS A 98 0.28 4.49 -12.84
C HIS A 98 0.98 4.25 -11.51
N PHE A 99 1.94 3.32 -11.48
CA PHE A 99 2.78 3.06 -10.33
C PHE A 99 4.19 3.67 -10.53
N ARG A 100 4.27 5.01 -10.51
CA ARG A 100 5.48 5.78 -10.91
C ARG A 100 6.30 6.37 -9.79
N GLU A 101 5.70 6.59 -8.61
CA GLU A 101 6.37 7.22 -7.47
C GLU A 101 7.32 6.24 -6.74
N VAL A 102 8.20 5.59 -7.50
CA VAL A 102 9.21 4.65 -7.04
C VAL A 102 10.54 5.01 -7.69
N GLU A 103 11.57 5.18 -6.88
CA GLU A 103 12.91 5.47 -7.37
C GLU A 103 13.51 4.26 -8.12
N ASP A 104 14.16 4.51 -9.26
CA ASP A 104 14.83 3.46 -10.03
C ASP A 104 16.18 3.10 -9.42
N GLN A 105 16.19 2.11 -8.52
CA GLN A 105 17.37 1.74 -7.76
C GLN A 105 17.54 0.23 -7.66
N ARG A 106 18.80 -0.21 -7.64
CA ARG A 106 19.16 -1.57 -7.23
C ARG A 106 19.38 -1.62 -5.73
N LEU A 107 18.47 -2.32 -5.03
CA LEU A 107 18.60 -2.48 -3.59
C LEU A 107 19.83 -3.34 -3.23
N GLY A 108 20.47 -3.01 -2.11
CA GLY A 108 21.59 -3.79 -1.58
C GLY A 108 21.13 -5.01 -0.79
N VAL A 109 21.72 -6.17 -1.06
CA VAL A 109 21.41 -7.43 -0.40
C VAL A 109 22.63 -8.12 0.20
N ARG A 110 22.46 -8.62 1.42
CA ARG A 110 23.39 -9.55 2.07
C ARG A 110 22.62 -10.55 2.91
N ASP A 111 22.62 -11.80 2.48
CA ASP A 111 21.97 -12.89 3.20
C ASP A 111 22.97 -13.96 3.63
N LEU A 112 23.33 -13.95 4.91
CA LEU A 112 24.27 -14.90 5.53
C LEU A 112 23.54 -16.00 6.32
N THR A 113 22.24 -16.22 6.08
CA THR A 113 21.44 -17.17 6.88
C THR A 113 21.69 -18.62 6.53
N LYS A 114 21.92 -18.94 5.25
CA LYS A 114 22.18 -20.31 4.74
C LYS A 114 23.35 -20.28 3.76
N ALA A 115 24.18 -21.32 3.79
CA ALA A 115 25.40 -21.40 2.98
C ALA A 115 25.12 -21.57 1.47
N ASP A 116 23.93 -22.05 1.11
CA ASP A 116 23.51 -22.42 -0.25
C ASP A 116 22.44 -21.48 -0.84
N ASN A 117 22.19 -20.33 -0.21
CA ASN A 117 21.25 -19.34 -0.72
C ASN A 117 21.78 -18.59 -1.96
N PHE A 118 20.90 -17.81 -2.60
CA PHE A 118 21.24 -17.06 -3.82
C PHE A 118 22.42 -16.08 -3.61
N TYR A 119 22.49 -15.40 -2.46
CA TYR A 119 23.55 -14.43 -2.17
C TYR A 119 24.91 -15.14 -2.08
N MET A 120 24.98 -16.27 -1.36
CA MET A 120 26.22 -17.04 -1.24
C MET A 120 26.66 -17.59 -2.60
N LYS A 121 25.73 -18.10 -3.41
CA LYS A 121 25.99 -18.55 -4.79
C LYS A 121 26.59 -17.44 -5.64
N GLU A 122 26.05 -16.22 -5.56
CA GLU A 122 26.58 -15.06 -6.30
C GLU A 122 27.96 -14.60 -5.83
N MET A 123 28.22 -14.68 -4.51
CA MET A 123 29.52 -14.34 -3.91
C MET A 123 30.62 -15.36 -4.25
N VAL A 124 30.30 -16.64 -4.43
CA VAL A 124 31.30 -17.69 -4.74
C VAL A 124 31.44 -17.98 -6.24
N LYS A 125 30.59 -17.39 -7.08
CA LYS A 125 30.62 -17.54 -8.55
C LYS A 125 31.98 -17.16 -9.15
N ALA A 126 32.63 -16.16 -8.57
CA ALA A 126 33.98 -15.75 -8.90
C ALA A 126 34.76 -15.52 -7.58
N PRO A 127 36.08 -15.75 -7.56
CA PRO A 127 36.88 -15.45 -6.38
C PRO A 127 36.87 -13.94 -6.09
N VAL A 128 36.63 -13.58 -4.83
CA VAL A 128 36.73 -12.19 -4.39
C VAL A 128 38.17 -11.69 -4.53
N GLN A 129 38.31 -10.50 -5.08
CA GLN A 129 39.58 -9.81 -5.27
C GLN A 129 39.67 -8.60 -4.35
N ALA A 130 40.89 -8.07 -4.18
CA ALA A 130 41.16 -6.89 -3.38
C ALA A 130 41.77 -5.79 -4.26
N GLY A 131 41.60 -4.53 -3.84
CA GLY A 131 42.15 -3.42 -4.59
C GLY A 131 42.04 -2.09 -3.85
N TRP A 132 42.71 -1.09 -4.43
CA TRP A 132 42.65 0.30 -3.97
C TRP A 132 41.76 1.09 -4.92
N LEU A 133 40.57 1.47 -4.44
CA LEU A 133 39.66 2.36 -5.13
C LEU A 133 40.22 3.78 -5.12
N ARG A 134 40.24 4.40 -6.31
CA ARG A 134 40.75 5.75 -6.54
C ARG A 134 39.82 6.50 -7.49
N TYR A 135 39.82 7.82 -7.36
CA TYR A 135 39.15 8.73 -8.28
C TYR A 135 40.17 9.74 -8.79
N ARG A 136 40.41 9.78 -10.11
CA ARG A 136 41.18 10.86 -10.76
C ARG A 136 40.59 11.11 -12.15
N GLU A 137 40.82 12.30 -12.68
CA GLU A 137 40.39 12.69 -14.04
C GLU A 137 38.92 12.38 -14.36
N GLY A 138 38.02 12.55 -13.37
CA GLY A 138 36.59 12.34 -13.55
C GLY A 138 36.13 10.87 -13.47
N SER A 139 37.05 9.91 -13.33
CA SER A 139 36.76 8.48 -13.43
C SER A 139 37.19 7.68 -12.19
N TRP A 140 36.49 6.58 -11.94
CA TRP A 140 36.78 5.64 -10.86
C TRP A 140 37.57 4.45 -11.38
N TYR A 141 38.53 3.99 -10.60
CA TYR A 141 39.31 2.79 -10.91
C TYR A 141 39.76 2.07 -9.65
N ILE A 142 40.01 0.78 -9.81
CA ILE A 142 40.57 -0.09 -8.79
C ILE A 142 41.98 -0.46 -9.24
N ARG A 143 42.99 -0.18 -8.41
CA ARG A 143 44.32 -0.80 -8.54
C ARG A 143 44.27 -2.17 -7.87
N PRO A 144 44.30 -3.29 -8.60
CA PRO A 144 44.19 -4.62 -8.00
C PRO A 144 45.42 -4.98 -7.18
N VAL A 145 45.23 -5.69 -6.06
CA VAL A 145 46.29 -6.19 -5.20
C VAL A 145 45.99 -7.58 -4.68
N ASN A 146 46.99 -8.26 -4.13
CA ASN A 146 46.80 -9.47 -3.36
C ASN A 146 46.32 -9.11 -1.94
N PHE A 147 45.67 -10.06 -1.29
CA PHE A 147 45.36 -9.93 0.13
C PHE A 147 45.61 -11.23 0.87
N VAL A 148 45.90 -11.12 2.16
CA VAL A 148 46.01 -12.24 3.10
C VAL A 148 45.24 -11.89 4.37
N ARG A 149 44.70 -12.90 5.05
CA ARG A 149 43.97 -12.68 6.31
C ARG A 149 44.93 -12.45 7.46
N LEU A 150 44.56 -11.59 8.39
CA LEU A 150 45.34 -11.22 9.56
C LEU A 150 44.54 -11.52 10.83
N HIS A 151 45.05 -12.38 11.71
CA HIS A 151 44.40 -12.63 13.01
C HIS A 151 44.43 -11.37 13.87
N GLN A 152 43.30 -11.01 14.48
CA GLN A 152 43.24 -9.81 15.33
C GLN A 152 44.22 -9.86 16.51
N GLU A 153 44.39 -11.01 17.18
CA GLU A 153 45.43 -11.21 18.20
C GLU A 153 46.85 -10.87 17.72
N GLU A 154 47.22 -11.33 16.53
CA GLU A 154 48.55 -11.06 15.97
C GLU A 154 48.70 -9.58 15.57
N LEU A 155 47.64 -8.96 15.06
CA LEU A 155 47.59 -7.50 14.81
C LEU A 155 47.80 -6.72 16.12
N ILE A 156 47.04 -7.04 17.16
CA ILE A 156 47.11 -6.37 18.47
C ILE A 156 48.53 -6.48 19.04
N ARG A 157 49.12 -7.67 18.97
CA ARG A 157 50.50 -7.91 19.41
C ARG A 157 51.51 -7.11 18.59
N ALA A 158 51.40 -7.11 17.26
CA ALA A 158 52.35 -6.47 16.36
C ALA A 158 52.35 -4.93 16.51
N PHE A 159 51.19 -4.32 16.73
CA PHE A 159 51.06 -2.87 16.89
C PHE A 159 51.08 -2.41 18.36
N GLY A 160 51.24 -3.33 19.32
CA GLY A 160 51.25 -3.00 20.75
C GLY A 160 49.96 -2.33 21.24
N VAL A 161 48.82 -2.70 20.66
CA VAL A 161 47.52 -2.09 20.98
C VAL A 161 46.98 -2.67 22.29
N ASP A 162 46.36 -1.85 23.12
CA ASP A 162 45.62 -2.35 24.28
C ASP A 162 44.40 -3.18 23.84
N GLU A 163 44.37 -4.46 24.24
CA GLU A 163 43.34 -5.42 23.81
C GLU A 163 41.92 -4.97 24.23
N GLN A 164 41.77 -4.32 25.39
CA GLN A 164 40.47 -3.86 25.88
C GLN A 164 39.95 -2.67 25.07
N LYS A 165 40.83 -1.74 24.68
CA LYS A 165 40.50 -0.65 23.74
C LYS A 165 40.11 -1.22 22.38
N TRP A 166 40.86 -2.21 21.87
CA TRP A 166 40.54 -2.86 20.60
C TRP A 166 39.17 -3.57 20.61
N LYS A 167 38.87 -4.32 21.69
CA LYS A 167 37.57 -4.97 21.87
C LYS A 167 36.40 -3.98 21.87
N LYS A 168 36.60 -2.76 22.39
CA LYS A 168 35.61 -1.67 22.38
C LYS A 168 35.56 -0.91 21.04
N ALA A 169 36.58 -1.04 20.19
CA ALA A 169 36.66 -0.41 18.87
C ALA A 169 35.91 -1.24 17.81
N GLY A 170 34.58 -1.10 17.79
CA GLY A 170 33.71 -1.82 16.85
C GLY A 170 33.67 -1.27 15.43
N THR A 171 34.00 0.01 15.22
CA THR A 171 33.94 0.67 13.91
C THR A 171 35.32 0.79 13.26
N VAL A 172 35.34 0.95 11.94
CA VAL A 172 36.58 1.15 11.16
C VAL A 172 37.35 2.38 11.63
N GLN A 173 36.66 3.50 11.86
CA GLN A 173 37.23 4.74 12.36
C GLN A 173 37.93 4.55 13.71
N LYS A 174 37.28 3.86 14.64
CA LYS A 174 37.84 3.62 15.98
C LYS A 174 39.07 2.72 15.91
N ARG A 175 39.08 1.76 14.99
CA ARG A 175 40.21 0.85 14.80
C ARG A 175 41.41 1.55 14.17
N TYR A 176 41.22 2.28 13.07
CA TYR A 176 42.32 3.07 12.50
C TYR A 176 42.80 4.17 13.46
N GLY A 177 41.93 4.70 14.32
CA GLY A 177 42.37 5.61 15.40
C GLY A 177 43.34 4.97 16.40
N LEU A 178 43.40 3.63 16.50
CA LEU A 178 44.33 2.91 17.39
C LEU A 178 45.64 2.50 16.69
N ILE A 179 45.63 2.25 15.38
CA ILE A 179 46.79 1.71 14.64
C ILE A 179 47.34 2.66 13.56
N GLY A 180 46.74 3.84 13.39
CA GLY A 180 46.96 4.70 12.21
C GLY A 180 46.16 4.23 11.01
N THR A 181 45.95 5.10 10.01
CA THR A 181 45.22 4.74 8.77
C THR A 181 46.13 3.96 7.84
N LEU A 182 45.70 2.75 7.43
CA LEU A 182 46.42 1.86 6.49
C LEU A 182 47.92 1.66 6.83
N PRO A 183 48.27 1.31 8.07
CA PRO A 183 49.67 1.22 8.47
C PRO A 183 50.37 0.11 7.71
N GLU A 184 51.62 0.36 7.33
CA GLU A 184 52.47 -0.62 6.67
C GLU A 184 53.00 -1.65 7.65
N ILE A 185 53.14 -2.90 7.18
CA ILE A 185 53.70 -3.99 7.97
C ILE A 185 54.43 -5.01 7.09
N HIS A 186 55.53 -5.55 7.63
CA HIS A 186 56.23 -6.70 7.07
C HIS A 186 55.59 -8.01 7.54
N PHE A 187 55.51 -9.02 6.69
CA PHE A 187 54.86 -10.30 7.01
C PHE A 187 55.31 -11.41 6.06
N ASP A 188 54.94 -12.65 6.38
CA ASP A 188 54.98 -13.79 5.46
C ASP A 188 53.58 -14.42 5.35
N VAL A 189 53.35 -15.21 4.30
CA VAL A 189 52.08 -15.91 4.06
C VAL A 189 52.24 -17.32 4.61
N GLY A 190 51.45 -17.66 5.61
CA GLY A 190 51.45 -18.99 6.21
C GLY A 190 50.92 -20.08 5.26
N PRO A 191 50.93 -21.34 5.71
CA PRO A 191 50.48 -22.47 4.89
C PRO A 191 49.01 -22.31 4.49
N VAL A 192 48.74 -22.63 3.23
CA VAL A 192 47.38 -22.66 2.68
C VAL A 192 46.61 -23.81 3.33
N ARG A 193 45.45 -23.50 3.90
CA ARG A 193 44.54 -24.50 4.50
C ARG A 193 43.63 -25.10 3.42
N ASN A 194 42.92 -26.18 3.74
CA ASN A 194 42.01 -26.93 2.84
C ASN A 194 40.93 -26.11 2.10
N ASN A 195 40.73 -24.83 2.44
CA ASN A 195 39.77 -23.93 1.79
C ASN A 195 40.47 -22.85 0.92
N ASP A 196 41.70 -23.10 0.46
CA ASP A 196 42.55 -22.15 -0.28
C ASP A 196 42.82 -20.83 0.45
N GLN A 197 42.81 -20.87 1.78
CA GLN A 197 42.98 -19.69 2.61
C GLN A 197 44.25 -19.78 3.46
N ALA A 198 45.02 -18.68 3.48
CA ALA A 198 46.19 -18.50 4.32
C ALA A 198 45.99 -17.35 5.32
N ASP A 199 46.72 -17.42 6.43
CA ASP A 199 46.82 -16.33 7.41
C ASP A 199 48.25 -15.75 7.35
N ALA A 200 48.38 -14.45 7.60
CA ALA A 200 49.67 -13.77 7.72
C ALA A 200 50.40 -14.25 8.98
N ILE A 201 51.69 -14.51 8.85
CA ILE A 201 52.61 -14.91 9.91
C ILE A 201 53.84 -13.99 9.91
N ASP A 202 54.72 -14.15 10.90
CA ASP A 202 55.98 -13.39 11.02
C ASP A 202 55.82 -11.86 10.91
N LEU A 203 54.76 -11.34 11.54
CA LEU A 203 54.44 -9.91 11.52
C LEU A 203 55.60 -9.08 12.08
N GLY A 204 55.96 -8.04 11.33
CA GLY A 204 57.09 -7.14 11.57
C GLY A 204 58.45 -7.66 11.07
N ARG A 205 58.54 -8.89 10.52
CA ARG A 205 59.83 -9.54 10.22
C ARG A 205 59.88 -10.28 8.89
N GLY A 206 58.72 -10.68 8.36
CA GLY A 206 58.66 -11.47 7.13
C GLY A 206 59.07 -10.69 5.87
N PRO A 207 59.33 -11.39 4.75
CA PRO A 207 59.92 -10.81 3.55
C PRO A 207 58.93 -10.02 2.68
N ARG A 208 57.61 -10.16 2.90
CA ARG A 208 56.59 -9.38 2.19
C ARG A 208 56.25 -8.12 2.96
N HIS A 209 55.77 -7.11 2.26
CA HIS A 209 55.33 -5.82 2.81
C HIS A 209 53.94 -5.49 2.27
N GLY A 210 53.11 -4.86 3.09
CA GLY A 210 51.76 -4.43 2.69
C GLY A 210 51.08 -3.56 3.73
N HIS A 211 49.83 -3.18 3.46
CA HIS A 211 49.03 -2.31 4.33
C HIS A 211 47.97 -3.11 5.09
N VAL A 212 47.83 -2.84 6.38
CA VAL A 212 46.76 -3.42 7.20
C VAL A 212 45.42 -2.77 6.85
N VAL A 213 44.44 -3.61 6.51
CA VAL A 213 43.08 -3.22 6.17
C VAL A 213 42.11 -3.79 7.19
N VAL A 214 41.40 -2.91 7.90
CA VAL A 214 40.38 -3.28 8.88
C VAL A 214 38.98 -3.02 8.36
N THR A 215 38.05 -3.93 8.62
CA THR A 215 36.65 -3.87 8.15
C THR A 215 35.65 -3.95 9.30
N GLY A 216 36.01 -3.36 10.46
CA GLY A 216 35.18 -3.28 11.67
C GLY A 216 34.96 -4.60 12.40
N GLN A 217 34.13 -4.60 13.45
CA GLN A 217 33.73 -5.79 14.22
C GLN A 217 32.21 -5.97 14.20
N PRO A 218 31.63 -6.63 13.19
CA PRO A 218 30.22 -6.97 13.23
C PRO A 218 29.98 -8.01 14.35
N GLY A 219 29.13 -7.66 15.32
CA GLY A 219 28.73 -8.55 16.39
C GLY A 219 29.71 -8.59 17.58
N PRO A 220 29.92 -9.74 18.23
CA PRO A 220 30.73 -9.84 19.43
C PRO A 220 32.21 -9.57 19.16
N ASP A 221 32.96 -9.30 20.23
CA ASP A 221 34.41 -9.15 20.15
C ASP A 221 35.11 -10.43 19.65
N TYR A 222 36.29 -10.26 19.06
CA TYR A 222 36.98 -11.33 18.34
C TYR A 222 37.37 -12.52 19.21
N THR A 223 37.26 -12.51 20.54
CA THR A 223 37.58 -13.69 21.36
C THR A 223 36.43 -14.70 21.37
N ARG A 224 35.20 -14.29 21.07
CA ARG A 224 34.01 -15.16 21.09
C ARG A 224 33.99 -16.16 19.93
N LYS A 225 33.41 -17.35 20.14
CA LYS A 225 33.41 -18.47 19.19
C LYS A 225 32.93 -18.09 17.78
N ASN A 226 31.81 -17.36 17.68
CA ASN A 226 31.18 -17.01 16.40
C ASN A 226 31.47 -15.56 15.97
N ALA A 227 32.50 -14.92 16.53
CA ALA A 227 32.87 -13.56 16.17
C ALA A 227 33.80 -13.54 14.95
N LYS A 228 33.80 -12.42 14.23
CA LYS A 228 34.82 -12.14 13.22
C LYS A 228 36.20 -12.13 13.89
N LYS A 229 37.12 -12.94 13.37
CA LYS A 229 38.48 -13.14 13.92
C LYS A 229 39.60 -12.52 13.09
N ARG A 230 39.30 -12.12 11.85
CA ARG A 230 40.29 -11.82 10.82
C ARG A 230 40.06 -10.43 10.25
N GLU A 231 41.14 -9.66 10.14
CA GLU A 231 41.29 -8.51 9.25
C GLU A 231 42.14 -8.92 8.05
N PHE A 232 42.70 -7.97 7.32
CA PHE A 232 43.43 -8.25 6.09
C PHE A 232 44.72 -7.45 6.00
N ILE A 233 45.67 -7.96 5.22
CA ILE A 233 46.80 -7.19 4.70
C ILE A 233 46.68 -7.17 3.19
N PHE A 234 46.68 -5.99 2.60
CA PHE A 234 46.71 -5.78 1.15
C PHE A 234 48.15 -5.55 0.71
N TYR A 235 48.61 -6.29 -0.29
CA TYR A 235 50.01 -6.27 -0.71
C TYR A 235 50.15 -6.55 -2.20
N ASP A 236 51.24 -6.08 -2.79
CA ASP A 236 51.60 -6.43 -4.17
C ASP A 236 52.39 -7.75 -4.18
N ALA A 237 51.98 -8.71 -5.00
CA ALA A 237 52.77 -9.90 -5.31
C ALA A 237 53.09 -9.96 -6.80
N GLY A 238 54.37 -9.90 -7.15
CA GLY A 238 54.82 -9.90 -8.54
C GLY A 238 54.76 -8.53 -9.21
N LYS A 239 54.51 -8.48 -10.52
CA LYS A 239 54.42 -7.23 -11.28
C LYS A 239 53.14 -6.47 -10.89
N PRO A 240 53.19 -5.12 -10.79
CA PRO A 240 51.99 -4.30 -10.62
C PRO A 240 50.96 -4.63 -11.69
N ARG A 241 49.71 -4.82 -11.27
CA ARG A 241 48.58 -5.03 -12.18
C ARG A 241 48.04 -3.68 -12.64
N ASP A 242 47.57 -3.65 -13.88
CA ASP A 242 46.96 -2.45 -14.45
C ASP A 242 45.71 -2.02 -13.66
N GLU A 243 45.47 -0.71 -13.61
CA GLU A 243 44.26 -0.15 -13.00
C GLU A 243 43.04 -0.53 -13.84
N ILE A 244 41.96 -0.96 -13.19
CA ILE A 244 40.73 -1.41 -13.85
C ILE A 244 39.66 -0.33 -13.66
N PRO A 245 39.03 0.16 -14.73
CA PRO A 245 37.97 1.16 -14.61
C PRO A 245 36.73 0.58 -13.90
N VAL A 246 36.10 1.39 -13.07
CA VAL A 246 34.80 1.11 -12.45
C VAL A 246 33.74 1.87 -13.23
N SER A 247 32.74 1.16 -13.76
CA SER A 247 31.67 1.81 -14.51
C SER A 247 30.84 2.75 -13.63
N PRO A 248 30.24 3.82 -14.20
CA PRO A 248 29.33 4.70 -13.45
C PRO A 248 28.17 3.95 -12.77
N GLU A 249 27.64 2.92 -13.42
CA GLU A 249 26.56 2.08 -12.89
C GLU A 249 26.98 1.35 -11.60
N VAL A 250 28.13 0.65 -11.63
CA VAL A 250 28.66 -0.08 -10.47
C VAL A 250 29.01 0.88 -9.33
N MET A 251 29.52 2.07 -9.66
CA MET A 251 29.81 3.08 -8.65
C MET A 251 28.53 3.69 -8.06
N SER A 252 27.49 3.91 -8.88
CA SER A 252 26.18 4.36 -8.41
C SER A 252 25.58 3.36 -7.41
N ASP A 253 25.60 2.08 -7.77
CA ASP A 253 25.18 0.97 -6.89
C ASP A 253 25.97 0.95 -5.58
N PHE A 254 27.30 1.09 -5.65
CA PHE A 254 28.14 1.16 -4.45
C PHE A 254 27.78 2.35 -3.56
N GLN A 255 27.61 3.54 -4.14
CA GLN A 255 27.28 4.75 -3.40
C GLN A 255 25.92 4.65 -2.73
N PHE A 256 24.92 4.15 -3.46
CA PHE A 256 23.57 3.92 -2.92
C PHE A 256 23.59 2.94 -1.74
N ILE A 257 24.27 1.80 -1.89
CA ILE A 257 24.39 0.78 -0.83
C ILE A 257 25.07 1.33 0.44
N HIS A 258 25.99 2.29 0.28
CA HIS A 258 26.75 2.88 1.38
C HIS A 258 26.29 4.30 1.76
N GLN A 259 25.16 4.78 1.25
CA GLN A 259 24.70 6.17 1.45
C GLN A 259 24.42 6.53 2.91
N GLU A 260 24.06 5.54 3.74
CA GLU A 260 23.86 5.70 5.19
C GLU A 260 25.05 5.18 6.01
N SER A 261 26.15 4.77 5.38
CA SER A 261 27.30 4.17 6.06
C SER A 261 28.22 5.25 6.62
N PRO A 262 28.42 5.35 7.96
CA PRO A 262 29.43 6.24 8.53
C PRO A 262 30.85 5.91 8.06
N GLU A 263 31.13 4.63 7.76
CA GLU A 263 32.41 4.19 7.21
C GLU A 263 32.72 4.86 5.87
N TRP A 264 31.71 4.98 5.00
CA TRP A 264 31.90 5.63 3.71
C TRP A 264 31.88 7.16 3.86
N ASN A 265 30.81 7.71 4.43
CA ASN A 265 30.58 9.17 4.41
C ASN A 265 31.49 9.95 5.36
N ASP A 266 31.75 9.43 6.56
CA ASP A 266 32.47 10.17 7.60
C ASP A 266 33.97 9.84 7.61
N PHE A 267 34.38 8.74 6.97
CA PHE A 267 35.77 8.28 7.01
C PHE A 267 36.44 8.20 5.64
N TRP A 268 35.96 7.37 4.71
CA TRP A 268 36.66 7.18 3.42
C TRP A 268 36.45 8.31 2.42
N LYS A 269 35.21 8.78 2.25
CA LYS A 269 34.86 9.82 1.26
C LYS A 269 35.61 11.14 1.49
N PRO A 270 35.76 11.66 2.73
CA PRO A 270 36.48 12.93 2.97
C PRO A 270 37.97 12.86 2.63
N GLN A 271 38.59 11.68 2.67
CA GLN A 271 40.02 11.49 2.44
C GLN A 271 40.34 10.84 1.08
N LEU A 272 39.36 10.74 0.17
CA LEU A 272 39.47 10.04 -1.10
C LEU A 272 40.69 10.46 -1.95
N HIS A 273 41.02 11.76 -1.93
CA HIS A 273 42.13 12.32 -2.71
C HIS A 273 43.49 12.29 -1.99
N SER A 274 43.49 12.15 -0.67
CA SER A 274 44.71 12.21 0.15
C SER A 274 45.16 10.83 0.65
N VAL A 275 44.25 9.86 0.69
CA VAL A 275 44.56 8.51 1.17
C VAL A 275 45.45 7.79 0.17
N SER A 276 46.62 7.37 0.65
CA SER A 276 47.56 6.52 -0.07
C SER A 276 47.64 5.16 0.64
N PRO A 277 47.66 4.04 -0.09
CA PRO A 277 47.62 3.91 -1.55
C PRO A 277 46.22 4.07 -2.19
N GLY A 278 45.14 4.17 -1.41
CA GLY A 278 43.77 4.39 -1.88
C GLY A 278 42.75 3.87 -0.87
N VAL A 279 41.46 3.91 -1.22
CA VAL A 279 40.42 3.32 -0.34
C VAL A 279 40.41 1.79 -0.53
N PRO A 280 40.57 0.98 0.53
CA PRO A 280 40.57 -0.48 0.40
C PRO A 280 39.17 -0.97 0.03
N VAL A 281 39.08 -1.75 -1.05
CA VAL A 281 37.84 -2.39 -1.48
C VAL A 281 38.06 -3.87 -1.79
N PHE A 282 36.99 -4.64 -1.61
CA PHE A 282 36.85 -5.98 -2.15
C PHE A 282 35.93 -5.92 -3.36
N TRP A 283 36.20 -6.72 -4.38
CA TRP A 283 35.47 -6.65 -5.64
C TRP A 283 35.40 -8.01 -6.34
N HIS A 284 34.44 -8.17 -7.25
CA HIS A 284 34.39 -9.29 -8.17
C HIS A 284 34.56 -8.77 -9.59
N ALA A 285 35.33 -9.50 -10.38
CA ALA A 285 35.46 -9.21 -11.80
C ALA A 285 34.30 -9.82 -12.59
N GLU A 286 34.03 -9.25 -13.76
CA GLU A 286 33.17 -9.86 -14.76
C GLU A 286 34.00 -10.81 -15.64
N GLY A 287 33.43 -11.95 -16.05
CA GLY A 287 33.98 -12.87 -17.05
C GLY A 287 35.51 -12.97 -17.11
N ASP A 288 36.10 -12.32 -18.13
CA ASP A 288 37.52 -12.33 -18.49
C ASP A 288 38.45 -11.51 -17.57
N GLN A 289 37.91 -11.01 -16.46
CA GLN A 289 38.59 -10.18 -15.46
C GLN A 289 38.97 -8.77 -15.92
N SER A 290 38.40 -8.28 -17.03
CA SER A 290 38.70 -6.95 -17.57
C SER A 290 37.84 -5.81 -16.99
N SER A 291 36.71 -6.13 -16.34
CA SER A 291 35.78 -5.15 -15.76
C SER A 291 35.38 -5.52 -14.32
N VAL A 292 34.97 -4.50 -13.56
CA VAL A 292 34.47 -4.66 -12.18
C VAL A 292 32.97 -4.95 -12.22
N ARG A 293 32.55 -6.13 -11.78
CA ARG A 293 31.13 -6.53 -11.68
C ARG A 293 30.46 -5.91 -10.45
N SER A 294 31.16 -5.90 -9.31
CA SER A 294 30.65 -5.36 -8.05
C SER A 294 31.79 -5.10 -7.07
N LEU A 295 31.60 -4.18 -6.12
CA LEU A 295 32.56 -3.89 -5.06
C LEU A 295 31.92 -3.50 -3.72
N GLY A 296 32.72 -3.56 -2.65
CA GLY A 296 32.32 -3.14 -1.31
C GLY A 296 33.48 -2.98 -0.34
N LEU A 297 33.21 -2.40 0.83
CA LEU A 297 34.23 -2.07 1.85
C LEU A 297 34.67 -3.27 2.71
N ALA A 298 34.02 -4.42 2.59
CA ALA A 298 34.35 -5.64 3.34
C ALA A 298 34.22 -6.88 2.44
N MET A 299 34.93 -7.97 2.75
CA MET A 299 34.96 -9.18 1.90
C MET A 299 33.57 -9.78 1.62
N MET A 300 32.66 -9.75 2.60
CA MET A 300 31.26 -10.17 2.45
C MET A 300 30.34 -8.95 2.43
N TYR A 301 30.47 -8.14 1.38
CA TYR A 301 29.74 -6.90 1.17
C TYR A 301 28.31 -7.13 0.66
N ARG A 302 27.47 -6.10 0.72
CA ARG A 302 26.13 -6.14 0.12
C ARG A 302 26.27 -6.08 -1.41
N LEU A 303 25.66 -7.02 -2.12
CA LEU A 303 25.56 -6.97 -3.57
C LEU A 303 24.39 -6.07 -3.98
N ALA A 304 24.52 -5.34 -5.07
CA ALA A 304 23.37 -4.81 -5.77
C ALA A 304 22.56 -5.98 -6.36
N TYR A 305 21.24 -5.90 -6.30
CA TYR A 305 20.39 -6.83 -7.03
C TYR A 305 20.58 -6.69 -8.54
N ARG A 306 20.24 -7.74 -9.29
CA ARG A 306 20.28 -7.70 -10.75
C ARG A 306 19.21 -6.78 -11.33
N ASN A 307 17.98 -6.93 -10.87
CA ASN A 307 16.85 -6.12 -11.31
C ASN A 307 16.71 -4.89 -10.41
N THR A 308 16.39 -3.75 -11.02
CA THR A 308 15.97 -2.55 -10.29
C THR A 308 14.53 -2.68 -9.79
N LEU A 309 14.07 -1.70 -9.00
CA LEU A 309 12.64 -1.61 -8.68
C LEU A 309 11.78 -1.35 -9.92
N HIS A 310 12.27 -0.57 -10.89
CA HIS A 310 11.55 -0.35 -12.15
C HIS A 310 11.46 -1.63 -12.97
N ASP A 311 12.53 -2.44 -13.06
CA ASP A 311 12.46 -3.75 -13.71
C ASP A 311 11.37 -4.63 -13.07
N ALA A 312 11.28 -4.65 -11.74
CA ALA A 312 10.26 -5.41 -11.03
C ALA A 312 8.82 -4.91 -11.26
N ILE A 313 8.65 -3.60 -11.47
CA ILE A 313 7.38 -3.01 -11.93
C ILE A 313 7.12 -3.47 -13.36
N ARG A 314 8.13 -3.43 -14.24
CA ARG A 314 8.01 -3.84 -15.64
C ARG A 314 7.64 -5.31 -15.83
N HIS A 315 8.00 -6.15 -14.87
CA HIS A 315 7.57 -7.55 -14.85
C HIS A 315 6.06 -7.72 -14.57
N THR A 316 5.39 -6.71 -14.02
CA THR A 316 3.92 -6.62 -13.95
C THR A 316 3.40 -6.10 -15.30
N ARG A 317 3.17 -7.01 -16.25
CA ARG A 317 2.76 -6.66 -17.62
C ARG A 317 1.70 -7.58 -18.21
N ALA A 318 0.90 -7.04 -19.11
CA ALA A 318 -0.10 -7.73 -19.91
C ALA A 318 0.57 -8.59 -20.99
N GLY A 319 0.49 -9.92 -20.87
CA GLY A 319 1.09 -10.83 -21.84
C GLY A 319 2.63 -10.89 -21.83
N LYS A 320 3.20 -11.77 -22.66
CA LYS A 320 4.64 -12.12 -22.61
C LYS A 320 5.60 -11.05 -23.16
N ASN A 321 5.09 -10.09 -23.96
CA ASN A 321 5.91 -9.17 -24.77
C ASN A 321 5.52 -7.69 -24.66
N ALA A 322 4.56 -7.30 -23.81
CA ALA A 322 4.19 -5.88 -23.66
C ALA A 322 5.23 -5.09 -22.84
N ALA A 323 5.37 -3.80 -23.15
CA ALA A 323 5.98 -2.81 -22.25
C ALA A 323 5.05 -2.60 -21.04
N SER A 324 5.59 -2.15 -19.91
CA SER A 324 4.74 -1.95 -18.73
C SER A 324 4.05 -0.60 -18.80
N ALA A 325 2.73 -0.63 -18.81
CA ALA A 325 1.93 0.58 -18.80
C ALA A 325 2.18 1.46 -17.56
N HIS A 326 2.69 0.91 -16.45
CA HIS A 326 2.93 1.73 -15.25
C HIS A 326 4.05 2.76 -15.41
N LEU A 327 5.14 2.42 -16.10
CA LEU A 327 6.33 3.29 -16.20
C LEU A 327 6.51 3.88 -17.59
N ASP A 328 6.18 3.14 -18.63
CA ASP A 328 6.60 3.46 -19.99
C ASP A 328 5.48 4.16 -20.83
N ASP A 329 4.47 4.74 -20.16
CA ASP A 329 3.25 5.29 -20.78
C ASP A 329 2.98 6.76 -20.44
N ASP A 330 3.41 7.69 -21.27
CA ASP A 330 3.31 9.11 -20.91
C ASP A 330 1.87 9.67 -20.89
N ALA A 331 0.85 8.91 -21.27
CA ALA A 331 -0.54 9.34 -21.16
C ALA A 331 -0.95 9.50 -19.68
N PRO A 332 -1.66 10.58 -19.30
CA PRO A 332 -2.16 10.72 -17.93
C PRO A 332 -3.25 9.70 -17.61
N ASP A 333 -3.17 9.09 -16.42
CA ASP A 333 -4.28 8.30 -15.88
C ASP A 333 -5.35 9.17 -15.22
N LEU A 334 -6.47 8.56 -14.83
CA LEU A 334 -7.59 9.26 -14.20
C LEU A 334 -7.20 9.99 -12.90
N ALA A 335 -6.35 9.41 -12.05
CA ALA A 335 -5.91 10.06 -10.81
C ALA A 335 -5.01 11.27 -11.08
N GLU A 336 -4.12 11.18 -12.07
CA GLU A 336 -3.30 12.29 -12.56
C GLU A 336 -4.16 13.42 -13.17
N LEU A 337 -5.21 13.08 -13.93
CA LEU A 337 -6.14 14.05 -14.50
C LEU A 337 -6.91 14.86 -13.43
N LEU A 338 -7.22 14.24 -12.29
CA LEU A 338 -7.91 14.91 -11.17
C LEU A 338 -6.94 15.69 -10.28
N PHE A 339 -5.85 15.06 -9.87
CA PHE A 339 -4.98 15.58 -8.81
C PHE A 339 -3.70 16.24 -9.35
N GLY A 340 -3.42 16.11 -10.63
CA GLY A 340 -2.25 16.62 -11.33
C GLY A 340 -1.09 15.63 -11.36
N ARG A 341 -0.05 15.94 -12.14
CA ARG A 341 1.20 15.19 -12.19
C ARG A 341 2.38 16.13 -12.37
N ILE A 342 3.57 15.71 -11.93
CA ILE A 342 4.82 16.44 -12.14
C ILE A 342 5.69 15.56 -13.00
N ASP A 343 6.14 16.11 -14.11
CA ASP A 343 7.16 15.50 -14.96
C ASP A 343 8.53 16.05 -14.54
N ALA A 344 9.45 15.14 -14.22
CA ALA A 344 10.79 15.47 -13.75
C ALA A 344 11.69 16.03 -14.88
N GLU A 345 11.40 15.69 -16.14
CA GLU A 345 12.20 16.10 -17.31
C GLU A 345 11.79 17.48 -17.85
N GLY A 346 10.61 17.99 -17.46
CA GLY A 346 10.20 19.36 -17.82
C GLY A 346 8.72 19.69 -17.57
N PRO A 347 8.32 20.97 -17.74
CA PRO A 347 6.96 21.40 -17.48
C PRO A 347 5.94 20.89 -18.51
N ASN A 348 6.38 20.52 -19.72
CA ASN A 348 5.49 20.13 -20.82
C ASN A 348 4.73 18.82 -20.57
N GLY A 349 5.27 17.93 -19.73
CA GLY A 349 4.57 16.73 -19.27
C GLY A 349 3.87 16.91 -17.92
N SER A 350 3.96 18.07 -17.27
CA SER A 350 3.31 18.31 -15.98
C SER A 350 1.85 18.75 -16.15
N LEU A 351 0.97 18.30 -15.25
CA LEU A 351 -0.45 18.68 -15.25
C LEU A 351 -0.84 19.28 -13.91
N ARG A 352 -1.50 20.44 -13.96
CA ARG A 352 -2.12 21.03 -12.77
C ARG A 352 -3.35 20.20 -12.39
N GLY A 353 -3.51 19.91 -11.09
CA GLY A 353 -4.73 19.25 -10.61
C GLY A 353 -5.97 20.12 -10.80
N ARG A 354 -7.11 19.47 -11.05
CA ARG A 354 -8.44 20.09 -11.14
C ARG A 354 -9.27 19.92 -9.87
N VAL A 355 -8.84 19.04 -8.95
CA VAL A 355 -9.44 18.85 -7.61
C VAL A 355 -8.58 19.52 -6.53
N MET A 356 -9.24 20.32 -5.70
CA MET A 356 -8.61 21.25 -4.76
C MET A 356 -9.29 21.18 -3.39
N PRO A 357 -8.94 20.17 -2.54
CA PRO A 357 -9.43 20.11 -1.17
C PRO A 357 -9.04 21.36 -0.36
N GLY A 358 -9.95 21.85 0.47
CA GLY A 358 -9.66 22.88 1.47
C GLY A 358 -8.92 22.34 2.69
N LEU A 359 -8.49 23.25 3.56
CA LEU A 359 -8.10 22.91 4.93
C LEU A 359 -9.35 22.44 5.67
N ALA A 360 -9.32 21.28 6.33
CA ALA A 360 -10.42 20.86 7.17
C ALA A 360 -10.22 21.30 8.61
N GLU A 361 -11.16 22.09 9.09
CA GLU A 361 -11.12 22.68 10.43
C GLU A 361 -11.96 21.84 11.38
N CYS A 362 -11.45 21.64 12.59
CA CYS A 362 -12.15 20.94 13.66
C CYS A 362 -13.46 21.68 13.98
N GLU A 363 -14.58 20.96 14.04
CA GLU A 363 -15.88 21.55 14.35
C GLU A 363 -16.03 21.83 15.86
N GLU A 364 -15.31 21.07 16.69
CA GLU A 364 -15.41 21.13 18.15
C GLU A 364 -14.16 21.73 18.81
N ASP A 365 -14.30 22.22 20.05
CA ASP A 365 -13.17 22.57 20.91
C ASP A 365 -12.69 21.31 21.65
N VAL A 366 -11.70 20.63 21.08
CA VAL A 366 -11.18 19.36 21.61
C VAL A 366 -9.80 19.50 22.26
N ALA A 367 -9.65 18.88 23.43
CA ALA A 367 -8.35 18.73 24.06
C ALA A 367 -7.51 17.66 23.35
N THR A 368 -6.26 18.00 23.03
CA THR A 368 -5.30 17.06 22.43
C THR A 368 -4.53 16.27 23.48
N HIS A 369 -4.11 15.06 23.11
CA HIS A 369 -3.39 14.14 23.99
C HIS A 369 -2.05 13.72 23.37
N TRP A 370 -1.08 13.35 24.21
CA TRP A 370 0.21 12.82 23.75
C TRP A 370 0.24 11.30 23.88
N GLU A 371 0.41 10.64 22.75
CA GLU A 371 0.50 9.18 22.64
C GLU A 371 1.96 8.72 22.55
N GLY A 372 2.29 7.58 23.17
CA GLY A 372 3.62 6.99 23.16
C GLY A 372 4.43 7.20 24.45
N PRO A 373 5.76 7.01 24.41
CA PRO A 373 6.60 6.88 23.22
C PRO A 373 6.43 5.56 22.47
N MET A 374 6.68 5.58 21.16
CA MET A 374 6.66 4.42 20.27
C MET A 374 7.76 4.53 19.22
N VAL A 375 8.04 3.46 18.48
CA VAL A 375 8.94 3.50 17.31
C VAL A 375 8.10 3.33 16.06
N LEU A 376 7.98 4.39 15.24
CA LEU A 376 7.31 4.29 13.95
C LEU A 376 8.16 3.42 13.02
N ASN A 377 7.59 2.33 12.52
CA ASN A 377 8.29 1.45 11.60
C ASN A 377 8.16 1.97 10.16
N GLY A 378 9.30 2.28 9.53
CA GLY A 378 9.36 2.67 8.12
C GLY A 378 9.25 1.48 7.15
N PRO A 379 9.13 1.73 5.83
CA PRO A 379 9.24 0.69 4.83
C PRO A 379 10.61 -0.04 4.94
N LYS A 380 10.61 -1.34 4.64
CA LYS A 380 11.81 -2.19 4.62
C LYS A 380 11.92 -2.86 3.26
N PRO A 381 12.18 -2.10 2.17
CA PRO A 381 12.08 -2.60 0.80
C PRO A 381 13.07 -3.75 0.51
N THR A 382 14.17 -3.85 1.27
CA THR A 382 15.12 -4.96 1.18
C THR A 382 14.59 -6.29 1.75
N PHE A 383 13.45 -6.28 2.45
CA PHE A 383 12.82 -7.49 2.99
C PHE A 383 11.87 -8.11 1.94
N TYR A 384 12.49 -8.74 0.93
CA TYR A 384 11.81 -9.38 -0.19
C TYR A 384 10.69 -10.38 0.17
N PRO A 385 10.67 -11.09 1.32
CA PRO A 385 9.52 -11.94 1.66
C PRO A 385 8.20 -11.18 1.86
N ALA A 386 8.23 -9.86 2.01
CA ALA A 386 7.02 -9.05 2.08
C ALA A 386 6.78 -8.19 0.82
N TYR A 387 7.84 -7.61 0.25
CA TYR A 387 7.73 -6.61 -0.81
C TYR A 387 7.71 -7.18 -2.23
N LEU A 388 8.09 -8.45 -2.41
CA LEU A 388 7.98 -9.14 -3.70
C LEU A 388 6.91 -10.22 -3.62
N ARG A 389 6.17 -10.41 -4.72
CA ARG A 389 5.14 -11.44 -4.82
C ARG A 389 5.78 -12.83 -4.72
N GLN A 390 5.48 -13.55 -3.63
CA GLN A 390 5.96 -14.91 -3.40
C GLN A 390 4.98 -15.95 -3.95
N GLN A 391 5.45 -17.18 -4.19
CA GLN A 391 4.64 -18.29 -4.67
C GLN A 391 4.66 -19.44 -3.66
N GLU A 392 3.48 -19.99 -3.31
CA GLU A 392 3.38 -21.12 -2.36
C GLU A 392 4.15 -22.37 -2.80
N THR A 393 4.26 -22.58 -4.11
CA THR A 393 4.88 -23.77 -4.70
C THR A 393 6.40 -23.66 -4.83
N LYS A 394 6.98 -22.45 -4.72
CA LYS A 394 8.43 -22.25 -4.88
C LYS A 394 9.13 -22.49 -3.54
N LYS A 395 10.13 -23.38 -3.55
CA LYS A 395 10.91 -23.76 -2.36
C LYS A 395 11.77 -22.61 -1.82
N ASP A 396 12.33 -21.80 -2.73
CA ASP A 396 13.15 -20.63 -2.42
C ASP A 396 12.35 -19.36 -2.65
N TYR A 397 12.63 -18.32 -1.84
CA TYR A 397 12.01 -17.01 -2.03
C TYR A 397 12.32 -16.43 -3.42
N ILE A 398 11.35 -15.72 -3.98
CA ILE A 398 11.57 -14.80 -5.10
C ILE A 398 12.29 -13.57 -4.56
N THR A 399 13.35 -13.16 -5.26
CA THR A 399 14.21 -12.01 -4.97
C THR A 399 14.41 -11.18 -6.23
N LEU A 400 14.92 -9.95 -6.10
CA LEU A 400 15.30 -9.14 -7.27
C LEU A 400 16.54 -9.69 -8.03
N MET A 401 17.08 -10.86 -7.65
CA MET A 401 18.02 -11.60 -8.51
C MET A 401 17.31 -12.46 -9.57
N ASP A 402 16.03 -12.79 -9.38
CA ASP A 402 15.24 -13.63 -10.29
C ASP A 402 14.78 -12.85 -11.52
N ASP A 403 14.79 -13.46 -12.71
CA ASP A 403 14.50 -12.81 -14.01
C ASP A 403 13.10 -12.19 -14.14
N ARG A 404 12.14 -12.61 -13.30
CA ARG A 404 10.74 -12.15 -13.36
C ARG A 404 10.18 -11.85 -11.98
N ALA A 405 11.01 -11.24 -11.13
CA ALA A 405 10.58 -10.78 -9.82
C ALA A 405 9.58 -9.63 -9.97
N GLU A 406 8.46 -9.71 -9.28
CA GLU A 406 7.41 -8.69 -9.30
C GLU A 406 7.21 -8.10 -7.91
N LEU A 407 6.86 -6.81 -7.85
CA LEU A 407 6.47 -6.17 -6.60
C LEU A 407 5.11 -6.70 -6.11
N SER A 408 4.92 -6.71 -4.79
CA SER A 408 3.63 -7.07 -4.18
C SER A 408 2.53 -6.04 -4.47
N GLY A 409 2.88 -4.80 -4.80
CA GLY A 409 1.99 -3.74 -5.28
C GLY A 409 1.88 -2.51 -4.37
N TRP A 410 0.68 -1.92 -4.30
CA TRP A 410 0.41 -0.70 -3.54
C TRP A 410 0.40 -0.97 -2.05
N LYS A 411 1.40 -0.45 -1.33
CA LYS A 411 1.49 -0.63 0.13
C LYS A 411 0.38 0.11 0.84
N ARG A 412 -0.43 -0.61 1.61
CA ARG A 412 -1.53 -0.06 2.41
C ARG A 412 -1.42 -0.52 3.85
N TYR A 413 -1.97 0.27 4.76
CA TYR A 413 -2.17 -0.11 6.15
C TYR A 413 -3.64 -0.51 6.30
N PRO A 414 -3.95 -1.81 6.42
CA PRO A 414 -5.32 -2.24 6.70
C PRO A 414 -5.84 -1.56 7.96
N VAL A 415 -7.10 -1.14 7.90
CA VAL A 415 -7.81 -0.57 9.03
C VAL A 415 -7.91 -1.61 10.16
N ARG A 416 -8.06 -1.14 11.39
CA ARG A 416 -7.98 -1.97 12.59
C ARG A 416 -9.22 -1.78 13.45
N SER A 417 -9.65 -2.84 14.12
CA SER A 417 -10.74 -2.76 15.10
C SER A 417 -10.47 -1.77 16.23
N SER A 418 -9.19 -1.51 16.54
CA SER A 418 -8.76 -0.51 17.52
C SER A 418 -7.37 0.04 17.20
N HIS A 419 -7.04 1.19 17.81
CA HIS A 419 -5.67 1.69 17.85
C HIS A 419 -4.91 1.06 19.03
N HIS A 420 -3.59 0.91 18.90
CA HIS A 420 -2.75 0.35 19.95
C HIS A 420 -1.43 1.09 20.01
N VAL A 421 -1.01 1.52 21.19
CA VAL A 421 0.30 2.15 21.41
C VAL A 421 1.29 1.08 21.86
N PRO A 422 2.14 0.53 20.96
CA PRO A 422 3.08 -0.50 21.36
C PRO A 422 4.18 0.08 22.24
N ARG A 423 4.63 -0.72 23.20
CA ARG A 423 5.86 -0.42 23.93
C ARG A 423 7.03 -0.37 22.96
N PRO A 424 7.93 0.63 23.06
CA PRO A 424 9.16 0.62 22.30
C PRO A 424 9.96 -0.67 22.55
N PRO A 425 10.67 -1.21 21.55
CA PRO A 425 11.54 -2.36 21.75
C PRO A 425 12.58 -2.09 22.86
N ASP A 426 12.89 -3.10 23.69
CA ASP A 426 13.79 -2.99 24.87
C ASP A 426 15.15 -2.32 24.60
N LYS A 427 15.63 -2.36 23.35
CA LYS A 427 16.93 -1.81 22.93
C LYS A 427 16.83 -0.50 22.14
N SER A 428 15.64 0.06 21.99
CA SER A 428 15.43 1.33 21.29
C SER A 428 15.77 2.49 22.22
N GLY A 429 16.72 3.34 21.81
CA GLY A 429 17.03 4.58 22.53
C GLY A 429 15.99 5.68 22.26
N PRO A 430 15.90 6.74 23.09
CA PRO A 430 14.95 7.83 22.90
C PRO A 430 15.04 8.48 21.51
N LYS A 431 16.23 8.55 20.92
CA LYS A 431 16.47 9.15 19.60
C LYS A 431 15.63 8.57 18.46
N VAL A 432 15.29 7.28 18.54
CA VAL A 432 14.49 6.58 17.52
C VAL A 432 13.01 6.43 17.91
N GLN A 433 12.66 6.93 19.09
CA GLN A 433 11.29 6.94 19.59
C GLN A 433 10.60 8.27 19.26
N VAL A 434 9.27 8.24 19.22
CA VAL A 434 8.44 9.41 18.97
C VAL A 434 7.17 9.39 19.82
N LYS A 435 6.67 10.57 20.16
CA LYS A 435 5.33 10.80 20.71
C LYS A 435 4.46 11.53 19.68
N LEU A 436 3.19 11.17 19.62
CA LEU A 436 2.23 11.76 18.68
C LEU A 436 1.22 12.61 19.44
N GLU A 437 1.02 13.86 19.04
CA GLU A 437 -0.10 14.67 19.51
C GLU A 437 -1.35 14.32 18.70
N THR A 438 -2.43 13.92 19.37
CA THR A 438 -3.66 13.42 18.76
C THR A 438 -4.89 14.18 19.24
N VAL A 439 -5.91 14.28 18.36
CA VAL A 439 -7.31 14.48 18.79
C VAL A 439 -7.94 13.13 19.14
N PRO A 440 -8.94 13.09 20.05
CA PRO A 440 -9.64 11.86 20.38
C PRO A 440 -10.44 11.29 19.19
N SER A 441 -10.92 10.04 19.33
CA SER A 441 -11.95 9.52 18.43
C SER A 441 -13.20 10.40 18.47
N ASP A 442 -14.03 10.27 17.45
CA ASP A 442 -15.30 10.96 17.24
C ASP A 442 -15.17 12.46 16.96
N THR A 443 -13.95 13.00 16.94
CA THR A 443 -13.68 14.38 16.48
C THR A 443 -14.05 14.54 15.01
N THR A 444 -14.73 15.64 14.68
CA THR A 444 -15.15 15.94 13.30
C THR A 444 -14.44 17.16 12.73
N PHE A 445 -14.22 17.12 11.41
CA PHE A 445 -13.62 18.22 10.67
C PHE A 445 -14.46 18.52 9.43
N SER A 446 -14.68 19.79 9.10
CA SER A 446 -15.40 20.19 7.90
C SER A 446 -14.51 20.93 6.91
N THR A 447 -14.74 20.70 5.62
CA THR A 447 -14.12 21.49 4.56
C THR A 447 -14.94 21.44 3.27
N GLN A 448 -14.44 22.13 2.24
CA GLN A 448 -14.98 22.12 0.90
C GLN A 448 -13.92 21.62 -0.07
N ILE A 449 -14.29 20.70 -0.95
CA ILE A 449 -13.49 20.27 -2.10
C ILE A 449 -13.96 21.07 -3.30
N ARG A 450 -13.11 21.97 -3.79
CA ARG A 450 -13.36 22.72 -5.02
C ARG A 450 -12.87 21.90 -6.20
N PHE A 451 -13.60 21.94 -7.30
CA PHE A 451 -13.17 21.30 -8.53
C PHE A 451 -13.55 22.15 -9.75
N HIS A 452 -12.77 21.98 -10.82
CA HIS A 452 -12.93 22.72 -12.07
C HIS A 452 -12.96 21.77 -13.25
N ASN A 453 -13.95 21.93 -14.12
CA ASN A 453 -14.00 21.26 -15.42
C ASN A 453 -13.80 19.72 -15.33
N LEU A 454 -14.53 19.03 -14.46
CA LEU A 454 -14.51 17.56 -14.39
C LEU A 454 -15.62 16.96 -15.24
N ARG A 455 -15.30 15.96 -16.08
CA ARG A 455 -16.34 15.16 -16.76
C ARG A 455 -17.11 14.30 -15.76
N ASP A 456 -18.23 13.73 -16.19
CA ASP A 456 -19.09 12.88 -15.33
C ASP A 456 -18.34 11.75 -14.64
N VAL A 457 -17.54 11.01 -15.40
CA VAL A 457 -16.72 9.91 -14.89
C VAL A 457 -15.67 10.42 -13.89
N GLU A 458 -15.11 11.61 -14.12
CA GLU A 458 -14.11 12.21 -13.24
C GLU A 458 -14.72 12.66 -11.90
N LEU A 459 -15.88 13.33 -11.96
CA LEU A 459 -16.61 13.73 -10.77
C LEU A 459 -17.11 12.50 -9.99
N GLY A 460 -17.61 11.49 -10.70
CA GLY A 460 -18.01 10.20 -10.13
C GLY A 460 -16.87 9.46 -9.44
N ALA A 461 -15.67 9.48 -10.04
CA ALA A 461 -14.46 8.90 -9.45
C ALA A 461 -14.06 9.59 -8.15
N LEU A 462 -14.10 10.93 -8.11
CA LEU A 462 -13.87 11.70 -6.90
C LEU A 462 -14.88 11.32 -5.82
N VAL A 463 -16.16 11.30 -6.16
CA VAL A 463 -17.26 10.98 -5.24
C VAL A 463 -17.12 9.56 -4.70
N TRP A 464 -16.83 8.57 -5.57
CA TRP A 464 -16.59 7.18 -5.17
C TRP A 464 -15.41 7.08 -4.20
N ALA A 465 -14.33 7.84 -4.43
CA ALA A 465 -13.16 7.82 -3.55
C ALA A 465 -13.42 8.44 -2.16
N LEU A 466 -14.45 9.28 -1.98
CA LEU A 466 -14.78 9.86 -0.67
C LEU A 466 -15.29 8.78 0.30
N ASP A 467 -16.19 7.91 -0.16
CA ASP A 467 -16.93 6.98 0.70
C ASP A 467 -16.87 5.52 0.19
N PHE A 468 -15.92 5.20 -0.68
CA PHE A 468 -15.76 3.91 -1.33
C PHE A 468 -17.02 3.43 -2.07
N GLY A 469 -17.71 4.34 -2.78
CA GLY A 469 -18.91 4.01 -3.53
C GLY A 469 -20.15 3.82 -2.66
N GLY A 470 -20.23 4.54 -1.54
CA GLY A 470 -21.42 4.60 -0.68
C GLY A 470 -21.33 3.67 0.53
N ARG A 471 -20.12 3.20 0.83
CA ARG A 471 -19.84 2.24 1.89
C ARG A 471 -19.37 2.97 3.13
N GLY A 472 -20.34 3.55 3.85
CA GLY A 472 -20.09 4.33 5.08
C GLY A 472 -19.48 3.53 6.24
N ASP A 473 -19.44 2.20 6.16
CA ASP A 473 -18.78 1.29 7.09
C ASP A 473 -17.26 1.16 6.85
N LEU A 474 -16.78 1.53 5.65
CA LEU A 474 -15.35 1.53 5.34
C LEU A 474 -14.64 2.78 5.88
N ARG A 475 -13.33 2.67 6.06
CA ARG A 475 -12.48 3.72 6.62
C ARG A 475 -11.28 4.01 5.74
N HIS A 476 -10.98 5.29 5.58
CA HIS A 476 -9.69 5.74 5.09
C HIS A 476 -8.65 5.73 6.21
N SER A 477 -7.37 5.65 5.83
CA SER A 477 -6.25 5.76 6.76
C SER A 477 -5.48 7.06 6.53
N LEU A 478 -5.55 7.98 7.50
CA LEU A 478 -5.03 9.35 7.43
C LEU A 478 -3.98 9.61 8.53
N GLY A 479 -3.02 10.50 8.26
CA GLY A 479 -2.07 10.95 9.27
C GLY A 479 -0.94 9.97 9.64
N THR A 480 -0.31 10.22 10.79
CA THR A 480 0.79 9.44 11.35
C THR A 480 0.26 8.33 12.27
N GLY A 481 1.02 7.24 12.43
CA GLY A 481 0.61 6.14 13.32
C GLY A 481 -0.32 5.10 12.68
N LYS A 482 -0.57 5.17 11.36
CA LYS A 482 -1.36 4.16 10.61
C LYS A 482 -0.99 2.70 10.90
N PRO A 483 0.30 2.29 11.01
CA PRO A 483 0.65 0.91 11.37
C PRO A 483 0.05 0.43 12.70
N PHE A 484 -0.30 1.37 13.58
CA PHE A 484 -0.79 1.16 14.93
C PHE A 484 -2.29 1.44 15.06
N GLY A 485 -3.01 1.63 13.95
CA GLY A 485 -4.46 1.82 13.92
C GLY A 485 -4.94 3.26 14.18
N PHE A 486 -4.02 4.24 14.24
CA PHE A 486 -4.35 5.66 14.32
C PHE A 486 -4.90 6.20 13.00
N GLY A 487 -5.73 7.24 13.10
CA GLY A 487 -6.22 8.03 11.97
C GLY A 487 -7.12 7.25 11.01
N GLN A 488 -7.97 6.38 11.53
CA GLN A 488 -9.05 5.77 10.74
C GLN A 488 -10.19 6.76 10.64
N VAL A 489 -10.59 7.15 9.43
CA VAL A 489 -11.54 8.24 9.20
C VAL A 489 -12.61 7.86 8.18
N SER A 490 -13.82 8.39 8.33
CA SER A 490 -14.85 8.35 7.28
C SER A 490 -15.07 9.75 6.72
N VAL A 491 -15.47 9.84 5.46
CA VAL A 491 -15.85 11.11 4.81
C VAL A 491 -17.30 11.01 4.39
N GLY A 492 -18.12 11.97 4.79
CA GLY A 492 -19.49 12.14 4.33
C GLY A 492 -19.62 13.42 3.51
N VAL A 493 -20.39 13.37 2.43
CA VAL A 493 -20.83 14.56 1.70
C VAL A 493 -22.03 15.14 2.44
N THR A 494 -21.96 16.42 2.81
CA THR A 494 -23.04 17.09 3.55
C THR A 494 -23.86 18.01 2.67
N ASP A 495 -23.24 18.57 1.62
CA ASP A 495 -23.85 19.55 0.71
C ASP A 495 -22.98 19.66 -0.55
N ALA A 496 -23.53 20.13 -1.66
CA ALA A 496 -22.79 20.36 -2.90
C ALA A 496 -23.39 21.50 -3.72
N ARG A 497 -22.53 22.23 -4.43
CA ARG A 497 -22.90 23.18 -5.49
C ARG A 497 -22.25 22.71 -6.78
N LEU A 498 -23.06 22.34 -7.77
CA LEU A 498 -22.60 21.88 -9.08
C LEU A 498 -23.09 22.84 -10.16
N GLU A 499 -22.19 23.20 -11.05
CA GLU A 499 -22.47 24.06 -12.20
C GLU A 499 -22.02 23.31 -13.46
N PRO A 500 -22.94 22.92 -14.35
CA PRO A 500 -22.57 22.34 -15.63
C PRO A 500 -21.92 23.41 -16.51
N ASN A 501 -20.88 23.04 -17.24
CA ASN A 501 -20.20 23.97 -18.15
C ASN A 501 -21.11 24.39 -19.32
N ASP A 502 -22.03 23.52 -19.74
CA ASP A 502 -23.15 23.84 -20.62
C ASP A 502 -24.40 24.18 -19.79
N PRO A 503 -24.85 25.45 -19.74
CA PRO A 503 -26.04 25.85 -19.00
C PRO A 503 -27.34 25.22 -19.50
N ALA A 504 -27.37 24.68 -20.72
CA ALA A 504 -28.54 24.02 -21.28
C ALA A 504 -28.64 22.53 -20.89
N ARG A 505 -27.64 21.99 -20.19
CA ARG A 505 -27.61 20.60 -19.76
C ARG A 505 -28.75 20.31 -18.78
N GLU A 506 -29.47 19.22 -19.01
CA GLU A 506 -30.45 18.71 -18.05
C GLU A 506 -29.73 18.15 -16.80
N ILE A 507 -30.14 18.63 -15.64
CA ILE A 507 -29.63 18.23 -14.32
C ILE A 507 -30.81 18.07 -13.36
N ASP A 508 -30.57 17.44 -12.21
CA ASP A 508 -31.51 17.47 -11.09
C ASP A 508 -31.40 18.76 -10.27
N ASP A 509 -32.49 19.17 -9.63
CA ASP A 509 -32.47 20.30 -8.70
C ASP A 509 -31.68 19.95 -7.42
N ASP A 510 -31.63 18.67 -7.05
CA ASP A 510 -30.78 18.18 -5.96
C ASP A 510 -29.36 17.86 -6.45
N ALA A 511 -28.39 18.64 -6.00
CA ALA A 511 -26.98 18.44 -6.30
C ALA A 511 -26.46 17.04 -5.88
N LEU A 512 -27.02 16.44 -4.82
CA LEU A 512 -26.61 15.12 -4.37
C LEU A 512 -27.06 14.00 -5.33
N VAL A 513 -28.26 14.13 -5.92
CA VAL A 513 -28.75 13.22 -6.97
C VAL A 513 -27.83 13.27 -8.19
N ASN A 514 -27.40 14.47 -8.58
CA ASN A 514 -26.43 14.65 -9.67
C ASN A 514 -25.06 14.00 -9.35
N LEU A 515 -24.54 14.16 -8.13
CA LEU A 515 -23.29 13.51 -7.70
C LEU A 515 -23.40 11.98 -7.75
N GLU A 516 -24.54 11.42 -7.36
CA GLU A 516 -24.81 10.00 -7.43
C GLU A 516 -24.93 9.49 -8.87
N ALA A 517 -25.58 10.26 -9.77
CA ALA A 517 -25.57 9.98 -11.20
C ALA A 517 -24.14 9.96 -11.79
N CYS A 518 -23.28 10.93 -11.43
CA CYS A 518 -21.87 10.89 -11.82
C CYS A 518 -21.15 9.65 -11.27
N ARG A 519 -21.41 9.25 -10.02
CA ARG A 519 -20.88 8.02 -9.43
C ARG A 519 -21.30 6.78 -10.21
N HIS A 520 -22.57 6.68 -10.61
CA HIS A 520 -23.06 5.58 -11.46
C HIS A 520 -22.35 5.57 -12.82
N ALA A 521 -22.16 6.73 -13.45
CA ALA A 521 -21.41 6.85 -14.69
C ALA A 521 -19.96 6.35 -14.54
N PHE A 522 -19.28 6.69 -13.44
CA PHE A 522 -17.95 6.17 -13.13
C PHE A 522 -17.94 4.65 -12.94
N VAL A 523 -18.87 4.09 -12.15
CA VAL A 523 -18.94 2.64 -11.92
C VAL A 523 -19.19 1.88 -13.23
N GLN A 524 -20.09 2.39 -14.08
CA GLN A 524 -20.36 1.79 -15.38
C GLN A 524 -19.13 1.85 -16.29
N TYR A 525 -18.48 3.02 -16.38
CA TYR A 525 -17.22 3.19 -17.13
C TYR A 525 -16.14 2.18 -16.67
N MET A 526 -16.01 1.96 -15.36
CA MET A 526 -15.06 1.00 -14.84
C MET A 526 -15.44 -0.46 -15.11
N ASN A 527 -16.74 -0.81 -15.06
CA ASN A 527 -17.23 -2.13 -15.45
C ASN A 527 -16.91 -2.41 -16.92
N ASP A 528 -17.15 -1.45 -17.81
CA ASP A 528 -16.86 -1.58 -19.23
C ASP A 528 -15.35 -1.72 -19.48
N ALA A 529 -14.52 -0.94 -18.77
CA ALA A 529 -13.06 -1.07 -18.84
C ALA A 529 -12.59 -2.46 -18.40
N TRP A 530 -13.17 -2.99 -17.32
CA TRP A 530 -12.82 -4.30 -16.78
C TRP A 530 -13.29 -5.44 -17.69
N ALA A 531 -14.50 -5.35 -18.22
CA ALA A 531 -15.04 -6.29 -19.20
C ALA A 531 -14.16 -6.31 -20.46
N GLN A 532 -13.75 -5.15 -20.98
CA GLN A 532 -12.84 -5.07 -22.12
C GLN A 532 -11.47 -5.68 -21.80
N ALA A 533 -10.87 -5.33 -20.66
CA ALA A 533 -9.55 -5.84 -20.28
C ALA A 533 -9.52 -7.36 -20.07
N THR A 534 -10.66 -7.94 -19.67
CA THR A 534 -10.82 -9.38 -19.40
C THR A 534 -11.44 -10.16 -20.56
N ASP A 535 -11.67 -9.54 -21.71
CA ASP A 535 -12.36 -10.13 -22.87
C ASP A 535 -13.73 -10.74 -22.47
N GLY A 536 -14.46 -10.02 -21.62
CA GLY A 536 -15.78 -10.40 -21.10
C GLY A 536 -15.78 -11.50 -20.04
N ALA A 537 -14.61 -11.98 -19.59
CA ALA A 537 -14.55 -13.02 -18.56
C ALA A 537 -15.10 -12.55 -17.20
N GLU A 538 -14.98 -11.25 -16.91
CA GLU A 538 -15.55 -10.62 -15.72
C GLU A 538 -16.11 -9.23 -16.05
N GLU A 539 -17.38 -9.01 -15.79
CA GLU A 539 -18.04 -7.73 -16.10
C GLU A 539 -17.99 -6.74 -14.94
N ARG A 540 -17.94 -7.23 -13.69
CA ARG A 540 -17.99 -6.39 -12.50
C ARG A 540 -16.59 -5.99 -12.04
N TRP A 541 -16.24 -4.72 -12.25
CA TRP A 541 -14.96 -4.14 -11.85
C TRP A 541 -14.67 -4.29 -10.35
N GLU A 542 -15.69 -4.12 -9.50
CA GLU A 542 -15.58 -4.29 -8.03
C GLU A 542 -15.15 -5.71 -7.59
N ASP A 543 -15.34 -6.72 -8.45
CA ASP A 543 -14.92 -8.10 -8.18
C ASP A 543 -13.47 -8.38 -8.60
N SER A 544 -12.80 -7.39 -9.21
CA SER A 544 -11.37 -7.47 -9.54
C SER A 544 -10.52 -7.64 -8.29
N GLU A 545 -9.42 -8.40 -8.41
CA GLU A 545 -8.56 -8.69 -7.27
C GLU A 545 -8.01 -7.43 -6.58
N PRO A 546 -7.54 -6.38 -7.29
CA PRO A 546 -7.07 -5.16 -6.65
C PRO A 546 -8.14 -4.50 -5.76
N LEU A 547 -9.39 -4.42 -6.23
CA LEU A 547 -10.46 -3.76 -5.50
C LEU A 547 -10.97 -4.59 -4.32
N ARG A 548 -11.05 -5.90 -4.48
CA ARG A 548 -11.35 -6.79 -3.36
C ARG A 548 -10.35 -6.61 -2.22
N GLN A 549 -9.06 -6.48 -2.54
CA GLN A 549 -8.01 -6.20 -1.56
C GLN A 549 -8.13 -4.79 -0.99
N LEU A 550 -8.36 -3.77 -1.83
CA LEU A 550 -8.54 -2.38 -1.44
C LEU A 550 -9.68 -2.23 -0.41
N LEU A 551 -10.88 -2.70 -0.76
CA LEU A 551 -12.08 -2.57 0.05
C LEU A 551 -11.96 -3.37 1.35
N ALA A 552 -11.40 -4.59 1.30
CA ALA A 552 -11.18 -5.37 2.51
C ALA A 552 -10.20 -4.72 3.49
N MET A 553 -9.13 -4.09 2.98
CA MET A 553 -8.20 -3.33 3.82
C MET A 553 -8.81 -2.02 4.36
N ALA A 554 -9.96 -1.59 3.85
CA ALA A 554 -10.71 -0.45 4.36
C ALA A 554 -11.84 -0.86 5.33
N ASP A 555 -12.09 -2.17 5.52
CA ASP A 555 -13.19 -2.71 6.33
C ASP A 555 -12.73 -3.04 7.76
N PRO A 556 -13.19 -2.30 8.80
CA PRO A 556 -12.81 -2.55 10.18
C PRO A 556 -13.23 -3.93 10.69
N SER A 557 -14.26 -4.55 10.12
CA SER A 557 -14.73 -5.89 10.50
C SER A 557 -13.77 -7.00 10.06
N ARG A 558 -12.88 -6.69 9.10
CA ARG A 558 -11.84 -7.60 8.56
C ARG A 558 -10.45 -7.32 9.11
N ALA A 559 -10.36 -6.49 10.15
CA ALA A 559 -9.10 -6.16 10.80
C ALA A 559 -8.33 -7.43 11.21
N ALA A 560 -7.06 -7.49 10.83
CA ALA A 560 -6.17 -8.59 11.19
C ALA A 560 -5.17 -8.15 12.28
N ASP A 561 -4.93 -9.04 13.25
CA ASP A 561 -3.90 -8.84 14.25
C ASP A 561 -2.51 -8.90 13.63
N ALA A 562 -1.65 -7.95 14.01
CA ALA A 562 -0.23 -7.98 13.66
C ALA A 562 0.61 -7.76 14.92
N PRO A 563 1.80 -8.37 15.02
CA PRO A 563 2.68 -8.27 16.19
C PRO A 563 3.40 -6.91 16.21
N LEU A 564 2.68 -5.86 16.59
CA LEU A 564 3.13 -4.46 16.51
C LEU A 564 4.41 -4.17 17.31
N ASP A 565 4.55 -4.85 18.45
CA ASP A 565 5.71 -4.78 19.35
C ASP A 565 7.00 -5.35 18.72
N LYS A 566 6.88 -6.28 17.77
CA LYS A 566 8.02 -6.96 17.14
C LYS A 566 8.58 -6.23 15.93
N LEU A 567 7.87 -5.24 15.40
CA LEU A 567 8.21 -4.56 14.13
C LEU A 567 9.51 -3.75 14.18
N GLY A 568 9.84 -3.21 15.36
CA GLY A 568 11.11 -2.52 15.59
C GLY A 568 12.30 -3.46 15.81
N ASN A 569 12.07 -4.79 15.87
CA ASN A 569 13.11 -5.77 16.16
C ASN A 569 13.63 -6.43 14.86
N PRO A 570 14.87 -6.17 14.41
CA PRO A 570 15.43 -6.83 13.22
C PRO A 570 15.45 -8.36 13.32
N LYS A 571 15.52 -8.91 14.53
CA LYS A 571 15.51 -10.37 14.75
C LYS A 571 14.21 -11.01 14.31
N PHE A 572 13.06 -10.33 14.50
CA PHE A 572 11.76 -10.81 14.04
C PHE A 572 11.77 -11.10 12.52
N PHE A 573 12.28 -10.18 11.72
CA PHE A 573 12.37 -10.35 10.26
C PHE A 573 13.39 -11.42 9.86
N MET A 574 14.51 -11.54 10.59
CA MET A 574 15.49 -12.59 10.33
C MET A 574 14.94 -13.98 10.63
N ASP A 575 14.18 -14.13 11.72
CA ASP A 575 13.59 -15.40 12.13
C ASP A 575 12.46 -15.79 11.17
N ALA A 576 11.53 -14.87 10.86
CA ALA A 576 10.49 -15.09 9.85
C ALA A 576 11.07 -15.58 8.50
N ARG A 577 12.15 -14.95 8.02
CA ARG A 577 12.83 -15.38 6.80
C ARG A 577 13.38 -16.81 6.91
N LYS A 578 14.02 -17.16 8.04
CA LYS A 578 14.56 -18.51 8.27
C LYS A 578 13.46 -19.58 8.27
N ASP A 579 12.31 -19.22 8.82
CA ASP A 579 11.15 -20.11 8.99
C ASP A 579 10.32 -20.27 7.70
N GLY A 580 10.71 -19.61 6.61
CA GLY A 580 10.00 -19.70 5.33
C GLY A 580 8.72 -18.86 5.29
N GLU A 581 8.56 -17.91 6.21
CA GLU A 581 7.39 -17.03 6.27
C GLU A 581 7.49 -15.89 5.24
N TYR A 582 6.37 -15.65 4.56
CA TYR A 582 6.19 -14.50 3.67
C TYR A 582 4.82 -13.87 3.90
N LEU A 583 4.70 -12.60 3.50
CA LEU A 583 3.45 -11.86 3.65
C LEU A 583 2.45 -12.34 2.60
N LYS A 584 1.36 -12.95 3.05
CA LYS A 584 0.25 -13.30 2.17
C LYS A 584 -0.65 -12.08 1.91
N PRO A 585 -1.35 -12.03 0.77
CA PRO A 585 -2.37 -11.02 0.51
C PRO A 585 -3.42 -10.97 1.63
N HIS A 586 -4.05 -9.81 1.83
CA HIS A 586 -4.93 -9.57 2.99
C HIS A 586 -6.18 -10.45 2.93
N LEU A 587 -6.80 -10.55 1.76
CA LEU A 587 -7.70 -11.65 1.43
C LEU A 587 -6.95 -12.74 0.69
N LYS A 588 -7.42 -13.99 0.79
CA LYS A 588 -6.99 -15.04 -0.13
C LYS A 588 -7.29 -14.57 -1.56
N GLU A 589 -6.27 -14.61 -2.43
CA GLU A 589 -6.45 -14.26 -3.85
C GLU A 589 -7.58 -15.08 -4.46
N LYS A 590 -8.35 -14.46 -5.34
CA LYS A 590 -9.41 -15.12 -6.11
C LYS A 590 -8.83 -16.29 -6.90
N ASP A 591 -9.51 -17.43 -6.85
CA ASP A 591 -9.11 -18.59 -7.64
C ASP A 591 -9.15 -18.22 -9.14
N GLY A 592 -8.08 -18.54 -9.87
CA GLY A 592 -7.94 -18.15 -11.29
C GLY A 592 -7.34 -16.77 -11.54
N TRP A 593 -7.20 -15.90 -10.52
CA TRP A 593 -6.58 -14.57 -10.67
C TRP A 593 -5.22 -14.60 -11.36
N HIS A 594 -4.36 -15.54 -10.96
CA HIS A 594 -3.03 -15.66 -11.56
C HIS A 594 -3.08 -15.92 -13.07
N SER A 595 -4.03 -16.76 -13.53
CA SER A 595 -4.22 -17.05 -14.95
C SER A 595 -4.80 -15.86 -15.68
N LEU A 596 -5.90 -15.29 -15.17
CA LEU A 596 -6.59 -14.15 -15.75
C LEU A 596 -5.62 -12.97 -15.93
N ARG A 597 -4.84 -12.66 -14.90
CA ARG A 597 -3.85 -11.57 -14.94
C ARG A 597 -2.85 -11.70 -16.10
N THR A 598 -2.43 -12.92 -16.42
CA THR A 598 -1.49 -13.12 -17.55
C THR A 598 -2.12 -12.96 -18.93
N GLN A 599 -3.46 -12.94 -18.99
CA GLN A 599 -4.27 -12.83 -20.20
C GLN A 599 -4.86 -11.43 -20.40
N LEU A 600 -4.87 -10.58 -19.36
CA LEU A 600 -5.36 -9.20 -19.45
C LEU A 600 -4.68 -8.46 -20.60
N GLY A 601 -5.47 -7.67 -21.33
CA GLY A 601 -4.99 -6.73 -22.34
C GLY A 601 -4.08 -5.64 -21.76
N ASP A 602 -3.37 -4.92 -22.63
CA ASP A 602 -2.42 -3.87 -22.24
C ASP A 602 -3.06 -2.50 -21.99
N SER A 603 -4.31 -2.32 -22.36
CA SER A 603 -5.11 -1.13 -22.08
C SER A 603 -6.61 -1.42 -22.19
N ALA A 604 -7.41 -0.60 -21.50
CA ALA A 604 -8.85 -0.52 -21.67
C ALA A 604 -9.22 0.96 -21.86
N ALA A 605 -10.07 1.24 -22.84
CA ALA A 605 -10.52 2.58 -23.19
C ALA A 605 -11.99 2.48 -23.62
N PRO A 606 -12.91 2.22 -22.66
CA PRO A 606 -14.34 2.22 -22.97
C PRO A 606 -14.81 3.63 -23.27
N GLU A 607 -15.94 3.74 -23.96
CA GLU A 607 -16.60 5.04 -24.15
C GLU A 607 -17.25 5.49 -22.83
N ALA A 608 -17.17 6.78 -22.51
CA ALA A 608 -17.84 7.33 -21.34
C ALA A 608 -19.37 7.21 -21.49
N PRO A 609 -20.10 6.68 -20.49
CA PRO A 609 -21.55 6.59 -20.55
C PRO A 609 -22.18 7.99 -20.51
N GLY A 610 -23.35 8.13 -21.16
CA GLY A 610 -24.07 9.40 -21.18
C GLY A 610 -24.73 9.70 -19.83
N PHE A 611 -24.51 10.90 -19.30
CA PHE A 611 -25.06 11.33 -18.01
C PHE A 611 -26.58 11.21 -17.89
N GLY A 612 -27.33 11.50 -18.95
CA GLY A 612 -28.80 11.43 -18.91
C GLY A 612 -29.33 10.04 -18.52
N GLN A 613 -28.69 8.97 -19.02
CA GLN A 613 -29.06 7.59 -18.66
C GLN A 613 -28.76 7.30 -17.19
N ALA A 614 -27.59 7.73 -16.71
CA ALA A 614 -27.22 7.57 -15.31
C ALA A 614 -28.15 8.36 -14.37
N LEU A 615 -28.56 9.58 -14.78
CA LEU A 615 -29.46 10.43 -14.01
C LEU A 615 -30.87 9.84 -13.93
N GLU A 616 -31.43 9.35 -15.03
CA GLU A 616 -32.75 8.72 -15.04
C GLU A 616 -32.78 7.48 -14.14
N GLU A 617 -31.72 6.66 -14.18
CA GLU A 617 -31.59 5.49 -13.32
C GLU A 617 -31.48 5.89 -11.84
N THR A 618 -30.69 6.91 -11.50
CA THR A 618 -30.59 7.42 -10.12
C THR A 618 -31.93 7.93 -9.61
N ARG A 619 -32.65 8.75 -10.41
CA ARG A 619 -33.99 9.25 -10.06
C ARG A 619 -34.96 8.10 -9.78
N ARG A 620 -34.94 7.08 -10.63
CA ARG A 620 -35.77 5.87 -10.48
C ARG A 620 -35.45 5.14 -9.17
N GLN A 621 -34.17 4.98 -8.84
CA GLN A 621 -33.75 4.33 -7.59
C GLN A 621 -34.14 5.15 -6.35
N HIS A 622 -33.98 6.47 -6.39
CA HIS A 622 -34.40 7.38 -5.31
C HIS A 622 -35.90 7.31 -5.08
N GLN A 623 -36.71 7.36 -6.14
CA GLN A 623 -38.15 7.23 -6.05
C GLN A 623 -38.54 5.89 -5.41
N GLN A 624 -37.94 4.78 -5.84
CA GLN A 624 -38.20 3.46 -5.26
C GLN A 624 -37.79 3.37 -3.78
N ALA A 625 -36.66 3.99 -3.41
CA ALA A 625 -36.17 4.02 -2.04
C ALA A 625 -37.10 4.84 -1.13
N GLN A 626 -37.57 6.00 -1.61
CA GLN A 626 -38.55 6.82 -0.91
C GLN A 626 -39.88 6.09 -0.74
N GLU A 627 -40.42 5.48 -1.79
CA GLU A 627 -41.65 4.68 -1.73
C GLU A 627 -41.50 3.52 -0.73
N LYS A 628 -40.34 2.85 -0.72
CA LYS A 628 -40.05 1.79 0.25
C LYS A 628 -39.98 2.33 1.67
N GLN A 629 -39.31 3.45 1.90
CA GLN A 629 -39.16 4.05 3.22
C GLN A 629 -40.52 4.55 3.75
N GLU A 630 -41.34 5.18 2.92
CA GLU A 630 -42.70 5.57 3.27
C GLU A 630 -43.56 4.36 3.63
N ARG A 631 -43.45 3.25 2.87
CA ARG A 631 -44.13 2.00 3.20
C ARG A 631 -43.66 1.44 4.53
N GLU A 632 -42.35 1.42 4.80
CA GLU A 632 -41.79 0.97 6.06
C GLU A 632 -42.23 1.84 7.24
N GLN A 633 -42.26 3.17 7.08
CA GLN A 633 -42.77 4.10 8.09
C GLN A 633 -44.26 3.91 8.36
N LYS A 634 -45.07 3.78 7.31
CA LYS A 634 -46.50 3.44 7.43
C LYS A 634 -46.68 2.13 8.18
N ARG A 635 -45.91 1.10 7.84
CA ARG A 635 -45.94 -0.21 8.48
C ARG A 635 -45.46 -0.20 9.93
N GLN A 636 -44.51 0.66 10.30
CA GLN A 636 -44.07 0.86 11.69
C GLN A 636 -45.10 1.62 12.54
N ALA A 637 -45.94 2.44 11.89
CA ALA A 637 -47.02 3.16 12.56
C ALA A 637 -48.31 2.33 12.73
N MET A 638 -48.43 1.21 12.00
CA MET A 638 -49.58 0.30 12.08
C MET A 638 -49.53 -0.58 13.33
N SER A 639 -50.70 -0.90 13.87
CA SER A 639 -50.84 -1.99 14.84
C SER A 639 -50.53 -3.36 14.21
N PRO A 640 -50.26 -4.40 15.01
CA PRO A 640 -50.12 -5.77 14.50
C PRO A 640 -51.32 -6.23 13.64
N GLU A 641 -52.53 -5.82 14.03
CA GLU A 641 -53.78 -6.12 13.36
C GLU A 641 -53.89 -5.38 12.02
N GLU A 642 -53.62 -4.07 12.01
CA GLU A 642 -53.59 -3.25 10.78
C GLU A 642 -52.56 -3.76 9.76
N THR A 643 -51.40 -4.21 10.25
CA THR A 643 -50.34 -4.79 9.39
C THR A 643 -50.82 -6.05 8.67
N GLN A 644 -51.61 -6.91 9.34
CA GLN A 644 -52.16 -8.12 8.74
C GLN A 644 -53.26 -7.83 7.72
N VAL A 645 -54.09 -6.80 7.95
CA VAL A 645 -55.05 -6.31 6.96
C VAL A 645 -54.33 -5.78 5.72
N ASP A 646 -53.24 -5.03 5.91
CA ASP A 646 -52.42 -4.51 4.83
C ASP A 646 -51.69 -5.63 4.05
N ASP A 647 -51.14 -6.64 4.73
CA ASP A 647 -50.52 -7.81 4.10
C ASP A 647 -51.53 -8.59 3.23
N LEU A 648 -52.77 -8.76 3.70
CA LEU A 648 -53.85 -9.35 2.92
C LEU A 648 -54.20 -8.50 1.68
N ARG A 649 -54.34 -7.18 1.87
CA ARG A 649 -54.62 -6.22 0.80
C ARG A 649 -53.55 -6.26 -0.28
N GLN A 650 -52.27 -6.17 0.09
CA GLN A 650 -51.16 -6.19 -0.86
C GLN A 650 -51.08 -7.51 -1.62
N ALA A 651 -51.28 -8.64 -0.93
CA ALA A 651 -51.27 -9.95 -1.58
C ALA A 651 -52.43 -10.11 -2.57
N LEU A 652 -53.59 -9.52 -2.27
CA LEU A 652 -54.75 -9.48 -3.15
C LEU A 652 -54.50 -8.58 -4.36
N GLU A 653 -54.08 -7.34 -4.16
CA GLU A 653 -53.79 -6.38 -5.24
C GLU A 653 -52.72 -6.92 -6.20
N ALA A 654 -51.70 -7.60 -5.69
CA ALA A 654 -50.70 -8.26 -6.52
C ALA A 654 -51.29 -9.39 -7.38
N CYS A 655 -52.29 -10.13 -6.87
CA CYS A 655 -53.00 -11.15 -7.64
C CYS A 655 -53.96 -10.52 -8.66
N GLU A 656 -54.63 -9.42 -8.33
CA GLU A 656 -55.52 -8.67 -9.23
C GLU A 656 -54.74 -8.06 -10.40
N ALA A 657 -53.54 -7.53 -10.16
CA ALA A 657 -52.70 -6.92 -11.17
C ALA A 657 -52.19 -7.94 -12.21
N GLU A 658 -51.69 -9.11 -11.75
CA GLU A 658 -51.31 -10.21 -12.64
C GLU A 658 -51.31 -11.54 -11.85
N PRO A 659 -52.25 -12.46 -12.09
CA PRO A 659 -52.32 -13.72 -11.38
C PRO A 659 -51.12 -14.64 -11.65
N GLY A 660 -50.60 -15.31 -10.62
CA GLY A 660 -49.47 -16.24 -10.78
C GLY A 660 -49.27 -17.14 -9.58
N LYS A 661 -48.67 -18.33 -9.79
CA LYS A 661 -48.53 -19.37 -8.75
C LYS A 661 -47.92 -18.86 -7.44
N SER A 662 -46.91 -17.99 -7.51
CA SER A 662 -46.28 -17.40 -6.32
C SER A 662 -47.20 -16.41 -5.60
N ARG A 663 -47.94 -15.59 -6.35
CA ARG A 663 -48.84 -14.56 -5.80
C ARG A 663 -50.07 -15.22 -5.14
N TRP A 664 -50.61 -16.27 -5.76
CA TRP A 664 -51.66 -17.11 -5.16
C TRP A 664 -51.22 -17.77 -3.85
N ASN A 665 -49.97 -18.24 -3.77
CA ASN A 665 -49.43 -18.78 -2.52
C ASN A 665 -49.32 -17.72 -1.43
N ASN A 666 -48.89 -16.49 -1.78
CA ASN A 666 -48.79 -15.37 -0.85
C ASN A 666 -50.17 -14.93 -0.35
N LEU A 667 -51.18 -14.81 -1.23
CA LEU A 667 -52.55 -14.50 -0.85
C LEU A 667 -53.13 -15.56 0.09
N ASN A 668 -52.96 -16.85 -0.25
CA ASN A 668 -53.38 -17.95 0.64
C ASN A 668 -52.66 -17.91 2.00
N LYS A 669 -51.40 -17.48 2.05
CA LYS A 669 -50.64 -17.35 3.30
C LYS A 669 -51.22 -16.21 4.15
N ALA A 670 -51.40 -15.01 3.57
CA ALA A 670 -51.96 -13.85 4.27
C ALA A 670 -53.35 -14.15 4.87
N ILE A 671 -54.24 -14.82 4.12
CA ILE A 671 -55.57 -15.23 4.63
C ILE A 671 -55.48 -16.21 5.80
N ARG A 672 -54.48 -17.10 5.81
CA ARG A 672 -54.31 -18.10 6.88
C ARG A 672 -53.70 -17.52 8.15
N GLU A 673 -52.90 -16.48 8.02
CA GLU A 673 -52.24 -15.78 9.13
C GLU A 673 -53.17 -14.84 9.89
N LEU A 674 -54.39 -14.59 9.36
CA LEU A 674 -55.46 -13.94 10.11
C LEU A 674 -55.81 -14.71 11.40
N PRO A 675 -56.21 -14.00 12.47
CA PRO A 675 -56.38 -14.61 13.79
C PRO A 675 -57.55 -15.60 13.83
N ASP A 676 -57.53 -16.45 14.85
CA ASP A 676 -58.54 -17.49 15.05
C ASP A 676 -59.83 -16.97 15.69
N GLU A 677 -59.82 -15.77 16.24
CA GLU A 677 -60.99 -15.06 16.80
C GLU A 677 -60.88 -13.55 16.57
N ALA A 678 -62.02 -12.85 16.54
CA ALA A 678 -62.12 -11.42 16.20
C ALA A 678 -61.83 -10.45 17.37
N ALA A 679 -61.40 -10.95 18.53
CA ALA A 679 -61.21 -10.12 19.72
C ALA A 679 -60.13 -9.04 19.48
N GLY A 680 -60.51 -7.76 19.55
CA GLY A 680 -59.62 -6.62 19.28
C GLY A 680 -59.59 -6.15 17.83
N TRP A 681 -60.44 -6.71 16.95
CA TRP A 681 -60.48 -6.38 15.51
C TRP A 681 -61.73 -5.63 15.08
N ASP A 682 -62.61 -5.25 16.02
CA ASP A 682 -63.96 -4.74 15.76
C ASP A 682 -63.99 -3.58 14.74
N GLU A 683 -63.00 -2.69 14.76
CA GLU A 683 -62.88 -1.55 13.84
C GLU A 683 -62.34 -1.93 12.44
N LEU A 684 -61.67 -3.08 12.31
CA LEU A 684 -61.05 -3.57 11.07
C LEU A 684 -61.89 -4.62 10.34
N ILE A 685 -62.87 -5.23 11.02
CA ILE A 685 -63.76 -6.25 10.45
C ILE A 685 -64.44 -5.82 9.13
N PRO A 686 -64.99 -4.60 8.99
CA PRO A 686 -65.62 -4.19 7.73
C PRO A 686 -64.65 -4.17 6.54
N GLN A 687 -63.41 -3.73 6.79
CA GLN A 687 -62.36 -3.68 5.77
C GLN A 687 -61.88 -5.08 5.41
N LEU A 688 -61.76 -5.97 6.40
CA LEU A 688 -61.38 -7.35 6.18
C LEU A 688 -62.44 -8.13 5.38
N ALA A 689 -63.72 -7.86 5.63
CA ALA A 689 -64.83 -8.47 4.90
C ALA A 689 -64.75 -8.16 3.40
N ASP A 690 -64.58 -6.88 3.03
CA ASP A 690 -64.39 -6.44 1.64
C ASP A 690 -63.20 -7.11 0.96
N LEU A 691 -62.04 -7.16 1.62
CA LEU A 691 -60.85 -7.81 1.09
C LEU A 691 -61.06 -9.31 0.87
N LEU A 692 -61.74 -9.98 1.80
CA LEU A 692 -62.07 -11.40 1.67
C LEU A 692 -63.10 -11.64 0.55
N ASP A 693 -64.09 -10.78 0.36
CA ASP A 693 -65.05 -10.86 -0.77
C ASP A 693 -64.32 -10.75 -2.10
N ARG A 694 -63.46 -9.75 -2.25
CA ARG A 694 -62.64 -9.57 -3.45
C ARG A 694 -61.72 -10.77 -3.69
N ALA A 695 -61.08 -11.29 -2.63
CA ALA A 695 -60.22 -12.46 -2.74
C ALA A 695 -60.97 -13.74 -3.13
N GLU A 696 -62.19 -13.96 -2.61
CA GLU A 696 -63.02 -15.11 -2.99
C GLU A 696 -63.47 -15.00 -4.45
N ASN A 697 -63.98 -13.84 -4.87
CA ASN A 697 -64.41 -13.58 -6.24
C ASN A 697 -63.27 -13.76 -7.25
N LEU A 698 -62.09 -13.20 -6.96
CA LEU A 698 -60.91 -13.35 -7.81
C LEU A 698 -60.45 -14.82 -7.87
N ALA A 699 -60.42 -15.51 -6.73
CA ALA A 699 -60.01 -16.91 -6.67
C ALA A 699 -60.97 -17.84 -7.40
N ASP A 700 -62.29 -17.62 -7.28
CA ASP A 700 -63.31 -18.39 -8.00
C ASP A 700 -63.21 -18.15 -9.52
N GLY A 701 -62.99 -16.92 -9.96
CA GLY A 701 -62.79 -16.58 -11.38
C GLY A 701 -61.56 -17.23 -12.02
N HIS A 702 -60.58 -17.68 -11.20
CA HIS A 702 -59.34 -18.32 -11.63
C HIS A 702 -59.20 -19.79 -11.16
N ASP A 703 -60.29 -20.43 -10.75
CA ASP A 703 -60.37 -21.82 -10.27
C ASP A 703 -59.39 -22.16 -9.12
N GLN A 704 -59.07 -21.19 -8.27
CA GLN A 704 -58.18 -21.33 -7.12
C GLN A 704 -58.91 -21.83 -5.86
N LYS A 705 -59.45 -23.06 -5.92
CA LYS A 705 -60.26 -23.68 -4.86
C LYS A 705 -59.63 -23.68 -3.46
N LYS A 706 -58.29 -23.67 -3.37
CA LYS A 706 -57.57 -23.62 -2.08
C LYS A 706 -57.74 -22.28 -1.37
N ILE A 707 -57.79 -21.18 -2.11
CA ILE A 707 -57.92 -19.82 -1.59
C ILE A 707 -59.37 -19.57 -1.18
N VAL A 708 -60.32 -19.95 -2.02
CA VAL A 708 -61.77 -19.94 -1.71
C VAL A 708 -62.05 -20.65 -0.39
N LYS A 709 -61.45 -21.85 -0.19
CA LYS A 709 -61.55 -22.58 1.08
C LYS A 709 -60.93 -21.79 2.26
N ALA A 710 -59.76 -21.18 2.06
CA ALA A 710 -59.10 -20.40 3.10
C ALA A 710 -59.91 -19.16 3.49
N VAL A 711 -60.51 -18.45 2.52
CA VAL A 711 -61.39 -17.29 2.77
C VAL A 711 -62.58 -17.70 3.62
N ARG A 712 -63.30 -18.78 3.25
CA ARG A 712 -64.45 -19.28 4.02
C ARG A 712 -64.08 -19.64 5.46
N GLN A 713 -62.92 -20.28 5.64
CA GLN A 713 -62.39 -20.60 6.96
C GLN A 713 -62.04 -19.34 7.77
N ALA A 714 -61.47 -18.31 7.15
CA ALA A 714 -61.20 -17.04 7.81
C ALA A 714 -62.50 -16.33 8.24
N ARG A 715 -63.52 -16.28 7.37
CA ARG A 715 -64.85 -15.71 7.70
C ARG A 715 -65.50 -16.38 8.91
N THR A 716 -65.46 -17.72 8.95
CA THR A 716 -66.03 -18.47 10.08
C THR A 716 -65.30 -18.17 11.39
N ARG A 717 -63.96 -18.10 11.36
CA ARG A 717 -63.14 -17.79 12.55
C ARG A 717 -63.39 -16.37 13.07
N LEU A 718 -63.53 -15.42 12.16
CA LEU A 718 -63.66 -13.99 12.48
C LEU A 718 -65.11 -13.52 12.63
N SER A 719 -66.09 -14.44 12.58
CA SER A 719 -67.53 -14.14 12.65
C SER A 719 -68.00 -13.09 11.64
N ILE A 720 -67.39 -13.07 10.44
CA ILE A 720 -67.78 -12.18 9.35
C ILE A 720 -68.94 -12.84 8.60
N ALA A 721 -70.12 -12.21 8.66
CA ALA A 721 -71.28 -12.67 7.90
C ALA A 721 -71.01 -12.56 6.39
N GLY A 722 -71.34 -13.59 5.63
CA GLY A 722 -71.37 -13.49 4.17
C GLY A 722 -72.70 -12.87 3.75
N ASP A 723 -72.64 -11.88 2.86
CA ASP A 723 -73.82 -11.40 2.14
C ASP A 723 -74.36 -12.43 1.14
#